data_AF-A0A3F2RVS2-F1
#
_entry.id   AF-A0A3F2RVS2-F1
#
_cell.length_a   1.000
_cell.length_b   1.000
_cell.length_c   1.000
_cell.angle_alpha   90.00
_cell.angle_beta   90.00
_cell.angle_gamma   90.00
#
_symmetry.space_group_name_H-M   'P 1'
#
loop_
_entity.id
_entity.type
_entity.pdbx_description
1 polymer ?
#
loop_
_entity_poly.entity_id
_entity_poly.type
_entity_poly.pdbx_seq_one_letter_code
_entity_poly.pdbx_strand_id
1 'polypeptide(L)'
;MGRKSRSKRSSRVFGTLSHMQITGSTATSIDQDTQSSQWKRLGARSRLQTVADLPPRFVSALDADEAREYEHHVAFHGRKASFVVLIRDVYDLLASVTQDRRKLRLVLQELVQRLLDPNGVHAQDDGAGSGDPDEAVGSFVAAERETFLRVGGDECLLRVLHALRQEDQMLHAAAEKQPPLWSTLVLDGERRQKHGVSPRSDVRALWETPMPVIISPGKNGSDASLRKHILNDTMAILRELCYFSVNLAIQLCDKDGLIVYLFQLMGDVRFFDNTSGLVEEILAVREESFDLSRIQVIKSLELLKLRRNRMMRADNIVDRNHALIFNSPLILQRLLRVLQVQNFYFALNPVYEPFSSELATSAEFATLLYQTSDRSDWDTIDRLVTHPALGTSGDLTILHRHHQARAAQATATTGGAADPSSSSSHPQHPFSVETAILRDLIFRNRSPDQRAREDTEAQVIMKSIVLAPYRVEVLFVLCTLLNGKRKVDFQERLAEMGLVRTLNTMFDKFQWTSTVAPAHEPLHGPGDNSSKLLLLSEHEVQLMNDGGTTPINLEHPDKGLLCKIIHALINQPVDSIYRFWLASCVEAFLRRAAPNEQLFVARTPLLQALITEILSGGAYRSQGSFQSAFDLLGEMTKGNWQTLQLFHGLLSNTQFAAFMEVVILNLVDSNVFIRSMLLSSEKFAKQPMVGTFGLADDYEMDRMSEFLTVNLPL
;
A
#
# COMPACT_ATOMS: atom_id res chain seq x y z
N MET A 1 10.76 34.34 46.44
CA MET A 1 9.61 34.74 45.59
C MET A 1 9.97 35.09 44.12
N GLY A 2 11.23 35.36 43.74
CA GLY A 2 11.59 35.81 42.37
C GLY A 2 11.65 34.75 41.25
N ARG A 3 11.95 33.48 41.55
CA ARG A 3 12.10 32.40 40.53
C ARG A 3 10.77 31.99 39.87
N LYS A 4 9.70 31.84 40.66
CA LYS A 4 8.34 31.51 40.16
C LYS A 4 7.68 32.64 39.36
N SER A 5 8.04 33.90 39.65
CA SER A 5 7.53 35.08 38.92
C SER A 5 8.20 35.26 37.55
N ARG A 6 9.52 34.97 37.43
CA ARG A 6 10.27 35.01 36.17
C ARG A 6 9.82 33.94 35.16
N SER A 7 9.63 32.69 35.61
CA SER A 7 9.15 31.57 34.78
C SER A 7 7.76 31.85 34.17
N LYS A 8 6.82 32.39 34.96
CA LYS A 8 5.48 32.79 34.47
C LYS A 8 5.51 33.92 33.42
N ARG A 9 6.47 34.84 33.52
CA ARG A 9 6.65 35.94 32.53
C ARG A 9 7.25 35.43 31.23
N SER A 10 8.23 34.53 31.30
CA SER A 10 8.84 33.88 30.13
C SER A 10 7.81 33.06 29.35
N SER A 11 7.04 32.21 30.04
CA SER A 11 5.98 31.40 29.45
C SER A 11 4.88 32.22 28.75
N ARG A 12 4.49 33.39 29.30
CA ARG A 12 3.54 34.29 28.64
C ARG A 12 4.10 34.93 27.37
N VAL A 13 5.38 35.35 27.37
CA VAL A 13 6.02 35.96 26.19
C VAL A 13 6.16 34.93 25.06
N PHE A 14 6.60 33.70 25.37
CA PHE A 14 6.71 32.63 24.37
C PHE A 14 5.35 32.12 23.89
N GLY A 15 4.34 32.01 24.77
CA GLY A 15 2.98 31.67 24.37
C GLY A 15 2.34 32.73 23.46
N THR A 16 2.65 34.01 23.69
CA THR A 16 2.14 35.11 22.86
C THR A 16 2.88 35.21 21.53
N LEU A 17 4.20 35.00 21.51
CA LEU A 17 4.99 34.92 20.27
C LEU A 17 4.55 33.72 19.42
N SER A 18 4.34 32.55 20.04
CA SER A 18 3.80 31.36 19.36
C SER A 18 2.40 31.61 18.79
N HIS A 19 1.52 32.30 19.52
CA HIS A 19 0.20 32.70 19.00
C HIS A 19 0.30 33.70 17.84
N MET A 20 1.21 34.66 17.89
CA MET A 20 1.46 35.62 16.79
C MET A 20 2.01 34.92 15.54
N GLN A 21 2.85 33.90 15.71
CA GLN A 21 3.38 33.07 14.62
C GLN A 21 2.28 32.21 13.96
N ILE A 22 1.39 31.63 14.76
CA ILE A 22 0.25 30.81 14.27
C ILE A 22 -0.81 31.66 13.57
N THR A 23 -1.01 32.92 13.98
CA THR A 23 -2.10 33.76 13.45
C THR A 23 -1.65 34.75 12.38
N GLY A 24 -0.34 35.03 12.24
CA GLY A 24 0.18 36.05 11.32
C GLY A 24 -0.20 37.49 11.70
N SER A 25 -0.89 37.70 12.83
CA SER A 25 -1.32 39.02 13.26
C SER A 25 -0.13 39.80 13.84
N THR A 26 0.44 40.71 13.06
CA THR A 26 1.60 41.54 13.48
C THR A 26 1.22 42.74 14.35
N ALA A 27 -0.06 42.99 14.63
CA ALA A 27 -0.48 44.21 15.27
C ALA A 27 -1.87 44.15 15.93
N THR A 28 -2.06 43.37 16.99
CA THR A 28 -3.18 43.62 17.91
C THR A 28 -2.88 43.03 19.29
N SER A 29 -2.90 43.88 20.32
CA SER A 29 -2.85 43.54 21.76
C SER A 29 -1.50 43.55 22.51
N ILE A 30 -0.44 44.20 22.02
CA ILE A 30 0.76 44.49 22.85
C ILE A 30 0.88 45.98 23.23
N ASP A 31 -0.05 46.84 22.79
CA ASP A 31 0.03 48.27 23.08
C ASP A 31 -0.19 48.62 24.57
N GLN A 32 -0.81 47.74 25.37
CA GLN A 32 -1.06 48.04 26.79
C GLN A 32 0.07 47.61 27.73
N ASP A 33 0.76 46.49 27.48
CA ASP A 33 1.79 45.95 28.39
C ASP A 33 3.26 46.27 27.99
N THR A 34 3.56 46.50 26.70
CA THR A 34 4.93 46.82 26.23
C THR A 34 5.24 48.30 26.09
N GLN A 35 4.23 49.17 26.24
CA GLN A 35 4.45 50.61 26.36
C GLN A 35 4.94 51.06 27.74
N SER A 36 5.19 50.12 28.67
CA SER A 36 5.94 50.40 29.88
C SER A 36 7.31 51.01 29.52
N SER A 37 7.57 52.23 30.01
CA SER A 37 8.85 52.93 29.84
C SER A 37 10.06 52.14 30.36
N GLN A 38 9.85 51.03 31.08
CA GLN A 38 10.86 50.08 31.51
C GLN A 38 11.34 49.14 30.39
N TRP A 39 10.47 48.72 29.47
CA TRP A 39 10.82 47.83 28.34
C TRP A 39 11.62 48.55 27.26
N LYS A 40 11.26 49.81 26.94
CA LYS A 40 12.04 50.68 26.05
C LYS A 40 13.42 50.99 26.64
N ARG A 41 13.53 51.19 27.96
CA ARG A 41 14.81 51.39 28.67
C ARG A 41 15.75 50.17 28.63
N LEU A 42 15.23 48.97 28.37
CA LEU A 42 16.00 47.72 28.26
C LEU A 42 16.44 47.39 26.82
N GLY A 43 16.19 48.30 25.86
CA GLY A 43 16.65 48.16 24.47
C GLY A 43 15.71 47.37 23.54
N ALA A 44 14.42 47.23 23.89
CA ALA A 44 13.42 46.62 23.02
C ALA A 44 13.16 47.49 21.77
N ARG A 45 13.01 46.86 20.59
CA ARG A 45 12.62 47.56 19.35
C ARG A 45 11.14 47.98 19.41
N SER A 46 10.75 48.96 18.59
CA SER A 46 9.40 49.56 18.61
C SER A 46 8.27 48.62 18.17
N ARG A 47 8.59 47.48 17.55
CA ARG A 47 7.66 46.39 17.19
C ARG A 47 8.30 45.05 17.53
N LEU A 48 7.61 44.18 18.26
CA LEU A 48 8.03 42.81 18.55
C LEU A 48 7.34 41.88 17.54
N GLN A 49 8.09 41.38 16.56
CA GLN A 49 7.57 40.52 15.48
C GLN A 49 8.13 39.09 15.60
N THR A 50 9.40 38.94 16.01
CA THR A 50 10.05 37.63 16.17
C THR A 50 10.89 37.58 17.45
N VAL A 51 11.41 36.39 17.80
CA VAL A 51 12.35 36.22 18.93
C VAL A 51 13.62 37.08 18.78
N ALA A 52 13.98 37.49 17.56
CA ALA A 52 15.10 38.39 17.29
C ALA A 52 14.83 39.86 17.67
N ASP A 53 13.59 40.23 18.03
CA ASP A 53 13.22 41.54 18.58
C ASP A 53 13.36 41.62 20.10
N LEU A 54 13.65 40.51 20.77
CA LEU A 54 13.76 40.45 22.22
C LEU A 54 14.94 41.28 22.77
N PRO A 55 14.78 41.91 23.95
CA PRO A 55 15.84 42.70 24.57
C PRO A 55 17.13 41.89 24.76
N PRO A 56 18.34 42.45 24.46
CA PRO A 56 19.61 41.72 24.61
C PRO A 56 19.81 41.10 26.00
N ARG A 57 19.46 41.83 27.06
CA ARG A 57 19.54 41.34 28.45
C ARG A 57 18.62 40.17 28.75
N PHE A 58 17.48 40.08 28.06
CA PHE A 58 16.54 38.98 28.19
C PHE A 58 17.07 37.74 27.47
N VAL A 59 17.58 37.92 26.24
CA VAL A 59 18.20 36.85 25.46
C VAL A 59 19.43 36.27 26.17
N SER A 60 20.33 37.11 26.70
CA SER A 60 21.50 36.63 27.47
C SER A 60 21.12 35.92 28.77
N ALA A 61 20.00 36.29 29.40
CA ALA A 61 19.52 35.61 30.60
C ALA A 61 18.93 34.23 30.25
N LEU A 62 18.20 34.13 29.13
CA LEU A 62 17.65 32.88 28.62
C LEU A 62 18.77 31.91 28.22
N ASP A 63 19.76 32.41 27.47
CA ASP A 63 20.95 31.65 27.08
C ASP A 63 21.73 31.13 28.30
N ALA A 64 21.85 31.95 29.35
CA ALA A 64 22.50 31.55 30.60
C ALA A 64 21.65 30.61 31.47
N ASP A 65 20.32 30.60 31.33
CA ASP A 65 19.44 29.61 31.98
C ASP A 65 19.51 28.27 31.22
N GLU A 66 19.44 28.28 29.88
CA GLU A 66 19.52 27.10 29.02
C GLU A 66 20.91 26.44 29.07
N ALA A 67 21.99 27.24 29.08
CA ALA A 67 23.35 26.72 29.28
C ALA A 67 23.53 26.02 30.64
N ARG A 68 22.87 26.52 31.70
CA ARG A 68 22.89 25.89 33.04
C ARG A 68 22.06 24.61 33.10
N GLU A 69 20.94 24.56 32.39
CA GLU A 69 20.11 23.37 32.27
C GLU A 69 20.82 22.29 31.45
N TYR A 70 21.61 22.70 30.45
CA TYR A 70 22.40 21.81 29.58
C TYR A 70 23.67 21.28 30.24
N GLU A 71 24.34 22.06 31.10
CA GLU A 71 25.48 21.61 31.94
C GLU A 71 25.11 20.45 32.88
N HIS A 72 23.81 20.21 33.12
CA HIS A 72 23.31 19.07 33.90
C HIS A 72 23.11 17.78 33.09
N HIS A 73 23.18 17.82 31.76
CA HIS A 73 22.80 16.71 30.85
C HIS A 73 23.89 16.34 29.80
N VAL A 74 25.17 16.63 30.06
CA VAL A 74 26.21 16.84 29.03
C VAL A 74 26.58 15.64 28.13
N ALA A 75 26.73 15.90 26.82
CA ALA A 75 27.65 15.21 25.90
C ALA A 75 28.24 16.13 24.78
N PHE A 76 28.26 17.46 24.93
CA PHE A 76 28.82 18.36 23.90
C PHE A 76 30.09 19.09 24.39
N HIS A 77 31.17 19.03 23.60
CA HIS A 77 32.42 19.75 23.91
C HIS A 77 32.29 21.24 23.52
N GLY A 78 31.67 22.05 24.37
CA GLY A 78 31.62 23.51 24.21
C GLY A 78 30.39 24.18 24.83
N ARG A 79 30.38 25.52 24.88
CA ARG A 79 29.23 26.31 25.32
C ARG A 79 28.14 26.29 24.23
N LYS A 80 27.06 25.54 24.44
CA LYS A 80 25.89 25.46 23.54
C LYS A 80 25.12 26.78 23.55
N ALA A 81 24.88 27.36 22.39
CA ALA A 81 24.02 28.55 22.27
C ALA A 81 22.54 28.14 22.25
N SER A 82 21.70 28.93 22.91
CA SER A 82 20.23 28.77 22.84
C SER A 82 19.71 28.95 21.41
N PHE A 83 18.62 28.27 21.04
CA PHE A 83 18.00 28.45 19.72
C PHE A 83 17.56 29.92 19.48
N VAL A 84 17.23 30.66 20.54
CA VAL A 84 16.91 32.09 20.46
C VAL A 84 18.12 32.92 20.05
N VAL A 85 19.32 32.58 20.54
CA VAL A 85 20.58 33.22 20.12
C VAL A 85 20.90 32.86 18.68
N LEU A 86 20.83 31.57 18.32
CA LEU A 86 21.10 31.12 16.94
C LEU A 86 20.16 31.79 15.92
N ILE A 87 18.85 31.85 16.22
CA ILE A 87 17.88 32.54 15.37
C ILE A 87 18.23 34.03 15.29
N ARG A 88 18.51 34.69 16.42
CA ARG A 88 18.89 36.12 16.41
C ARG A 88 20.13 36.38 15.54
N ASP A 89 21.14 35.52 15.61
CA ASP A 89 22.35 35.62 14.81
C ASP A 89 22.04 35.49 13.32
N VAL A 90 21.18 34.55 12.92
CA VAL A 90 20.71 34.44 11.53
C VAL A 90 20.04 35.75 11.08
N TYR A 91 19.14 36.33 11.88
CA TYR A 91 18.46 37.58 11.52
C TYR A 91 19.43 38.77 11.42
N ASP A 92 20.39 38.87 12.34
CA ASP A 92 21.38 39.95 12.32
C ASP A 92 22.36 39.78 11.14
N LEU A 93 22.71 38.53 10.76
CA LEU A 93 23.50 38.23 9.57
C LEU A 93 22.75 38.54 8.27
N LEU A 94 21.46 38.20 8.17
CA LEU A 94 20.61 38.55 7.03
C LEU A 94 20.39 40.06 6.88
N ALA A 95 20.37 40.80 8.00
CA ALA A 95 20.26 42.26 8.00
C ALA A 95 21.59 42.99 7.75
N SER A 96 22.72 42.28 7.83
CA SER A 96 24.05 42.87 7.68
C SER A 96 24.36 43.24 6.24
N VAL A 97 24.99 44.41 6.04
CA VAL A 97 25.37 44.92 4.71
C VAL A 97 26.48 44.08 4.06
N THR A 98 27.31 43.42 4.87
CA THR A 98 28.46 42.61 4.43
C THR A 98 28.11 41.14 4.17
N GLN A 99 26.91 40.69 4.53
CA GLN A 99 26.41 39.30 4.40
C GLN A 99 27.50 38.24 4.61
N ASP A 100 27.97 38.08 5.86
CA ASP A 100 29.02 37.10 6.19
C ASP A 100 28.49 35.66 6.05
N ARG A 101 28.53 35.14 4.81
CA ARG A 101 27.99 33.82 4.44
C ARG A 101 28.72 32.68 5.15
N ARG A 102 29.97 32.88 5.57
CA ARG A 102 30.71 31.87 6.35
C ARG A 102 30.09 31.71 7.73
N LYS A 103 29.80 32.82 8.41
CA LYS A 103 29.11 32.78 9.71
C LYS A 103 27.70 32.23 9.59
N LEU A 104 26.94 32.63 8.55
CA LEU A 104 25.59 32.10 8.33
C LEU A 104 25.62 30.58 8.14
N ARG A 105 26.58 30.07 7.36
CA ARG A 105 26.77 28.63 7.19
C ARG A 105 27.15 27.92 8.49
N LEU A 106 28.03 28.50 9.32
CA LEU A 106 28.41 27.90 10.61
C LEU A 106 27.18 27.75 11.53
N VAL A 107 26.32 28.77 11.59
CA VAL A 107 25.08 28.73 12.38
C VAL A 107 24.13 27.65 11.83
N LEU A 108 23.96 27.55 10.51
CA LEU A 108 23.14 26.49 9.92
C LEU A 108 23.73 25.08 10.12
N GLN A 109 25.05 24.93 10.12
CA GLN A 109 25.70 23.65 10.40
C GLN A 109 25.46 23.20 11.85
N GLU A 110 25.44 24.13 12.80
CA GLU A 110 25.05 23.82 14.18
C GLU A 110 23.59 23.36 14.25
N LEU A 111 22.68 24.00 13.51
CA LEU A 111 21.27 23.56 13.42
C LEU A 111 21.14 22.19 12.75
N VAL A 112 21.90 21.91 11.68
CA VAL A 112 21.96 20.59 11.03
C VAL A 112 22.40 19.52 12.04
N GLN A 113 23.47 19.77 12.79
CA GLN A 113 23.95 18.80 13.78
C GLN A 113 22.92 18.51 14.86
N ARG A 114 22.20 19.53 15.35
CA ARG A 114 21.23 19.39 16.44
C ARG A 114 19.88 18.81 16.01
N LEU A 115 19.42 19.12 14.80
CA LEU A 115 18.08 18.77 14.34
C LEU A 115 18.04 17.52 13.45
N LEU A 116 19.16 17.18 12.82
CA LEU A 116 19.28 16.06 11.88
C LEU A 116 20.17 14.93 12.41
N ASP A 117 21.00 15.21 13.42
CA ASP A 117 22.05 14.33 13.96
C ASP A 117 22.79 13.47 12.90
N PRO A 118 23.37 14.07 11.85
CA PRO A 118 23.94 13.32 10.73
C PRO A 118 25.19 12.51 11.11
N ASN A 119 25.78 12.79 12.28
CA ASN A 119 27.03 12.18 12.73
C ASN A 119 26.85 11.31 13.99
N GLY A 120 25.61 11.12 14.47
CA GLY A 120 25.36 10.37 15.71
C GLY A 120 26.01 11.02 16.94
N VAL A 121 26.03 12.34 17.01
CA VAL A 121 26.58 13.11 18.15
C VAL A 121 25.86 12.74 19.45
N HIS A 122 24.61 12.27 19.36
CA HIS A 122 23.82 11.81 20.49
C HIS A 122 23.90 10.29 20.73
N ALA A 123 24.60 9.53 19.88
CA ALA A 123 24.66 8.07 19.92
C ALA A 123 25.74 7.50 20.87
N GLN A 124 26.64 8.34 21.36
CA GLN A 124 27.67 7.93 22.33
C GLN A 124 27.23 8.28 23.74
N ASP A 125 26.74 7.26 24.45
CA ASP A 125 26.73 7.09 25.91
C ASP A 125 25.34 7.08 26.55
N ASP A 126 25.02 5.95 27.17
CA ASP A 126 24.47 5.97 28.52
C ASP A 126 24.94 4.73 29.27
N GLY A 127 25.68 4.97 30.36
CA GLY A 127 25.95 3.96 31.37
C GLY A 127 24.65 3.39 31.95
N ALA A 128 24.55 2.07 31.95
CA ALA A 128 23.72 1.27 32.86
C ALA A 128 22.19 1.47 32.84
N GLY A 129 21.59 1.87 31.72
CA GLY A 129 20.14 1.80 31.49
C GLY A 129 19.80 0.75 30.43
N SER A 130 18.89 -0.18 30.72
CA SER A 130 18.47 -1.29 29.85
C SER A 130 17.54 -0.87 28.68
N GLY A 131 17.75 0.31 28.09
CA GLY A 131 16.95 0.86 26.99
C GLY A 131 17.67 0.77 25.64
N ASP A 132 16.91 0.71 24.55
CA ASP A 132 17.45 0.68 23.19
C ASP A 132 18.09 2.05 22.86
N PRO A 133 19.40 2.13 22.52
CA PRO A 133 20.10 3.40 22.29
C PRO A 133 19.45 4.29 21.22
N ASP A 134 18.85 3.66 20.20
CA ASP A 134 18.19 4.37 19.10
C ASP A 134 16.92 5.11 19.55
N GLU A 135 16.23 4.61 20.58
CA GLU A 135 15.01 5.23 21.12
C GLU A 135 15.34 6.50 21.94
N ALA A 136 16.45 6.48 22.69
CA ALA A 136 16.92 7.62 23.46
C ALA A 136 17.42 8.78 22.56
N VAL A 137 18.17 8.46 21.51
CA VAL A 137 18.61 9.43 20.50
C VAL A 137 17.40 10.06 19.80
N GLY A 138 16.41 9.25 19.42
CA GLY A 138 15.17 9.73 18.82
C GLY A 138 14.40 10.71 19.71
N SER A 139 14.33 10.42 21.01
CA SER A 139 13.67 11.28 22.01
C SER A 139 14.37 12.65 22.17
N PHE A 140 15.71 12.66 22.19
CA PHE A 140 16.49 13.90 22.29
C PHE A 140 16.32 14.80 21.07
N VAL A 141 16.46 14.23 19.87
CA VAL A 141 16.32 14.98 18.61
C VAL A 141 14.89 15.50 18.45
N ALA A 142 13.88 14.74 18.87
CA ALA A 142 12.48 15.19 18.89
C ALA A 142 12.27 16.42 19.79
N ALA A 143 12.87 16.45 21.00
CA ALA A 143 12.78 17.59 21.91
C ALA A 143 13.46 18.85 21.36
N GLU A 144 14.61 18.72 20.69
CA GLU A 144 15.30 19.83 20.03
C GLU A 144 14.45 20.39 18.87
N ARG A 145 13.84 19.52 18.04
CA ARG A 145 12.93 19.92 16.94
C ARG A 145 11.72 20.66 17.47
N GLU A 146 11.08 20.16 18.52
CA GLU A 146 9.93 20.82 19.15
C GLU A 146 10.31 22.20 19.69
N THR A 147 11.44 22.30 20.39
CA THR A 147 11.93 23.57 20.96
C THR A 147 12.24 24.58 19.87
N PHE A 148 12.90 24.15 18.79
CA PHE A 148 13.23 24.99 17.64
C PHE A 148 11.98 25.53 16.93
N LEU A 149 10.97 24.69 16.71
CA LEU A 149 9.69 25.11 16.13
C LEU A 149 8.95 26.09 17.06
N ARG A 150 8.95 25.83 18.38
CA ARG A 150 8.28 26.68 19.37
C ARG A 150 8.80 28.12 19.42
N VAL A 151 10.06 28.35 19.04
CA VAL A 151 10.66 29.69 18.99
C VAL A 151 10.61 30.33 17.59
N GLY A 152 9.96 29.69 16.60
CA GLY A 152 9.82 30.20 15.22
C GLY A 152 11.01 29.88 14.30
N GLY A 153 11.62 28.71 14.47
CA GLY A 153 12.74 28.27 13.66
C GLY A 153 12.40 28.04 12.19
N ASP A 154 11.22 27.51 11.89
CA ASP A 154 10.66 27.35 10.53
C ASP A 154 10.55 28.69 9.79
N GLU A 155 10.02 29.70 10.47
CA GLU A 155 9.90 31.08 9.99
C GLU A 155 11.27 31.72 9.71
N CYS A 156 12.28 31.38 10.50
CA CYS A 156 13.67 31.79 10.28
C CYS A 156 14.23 31.16 8.99
N LEU A 157 14.04 29.84 8.81
CA LEU A 157 14.52 29.10 7.63
C LEU A 157 13.85 29.56 6.33
N LEU A 158 12.54 29.83 6.36
CA LEU A 158 11.82 30.39 5.21
C LEU A 158 12.35 31.77 4.81
N ARG A 159 12.80 32.60 5.78
CA ARG A 159 13.43 33.88 5.49
C ARG A 159 14.83 33.73 4.91
N VAL A 160 15.60 32.72 5.34
CA VAL A 160 16.87 32.37 4.70
C VAL A 160 16.65 31.99 3.23
N LEU A 161 15.70 31.08 2.95
CA LEU A 161 15.34 30.71 1.56
C LEU A 161 14.94 31.93 0.74
N HIS A 162 14.14 32.81 1.32
CA HIS A 162 13.66 34.01 0.66
C HIS A 162 14.78 35.03 0.35
N ALA A 163 15.68 35.28 1.31
CA ALA A 163 16.81 36.19 1.14
C ALA A 163 17.73 35.71 0.02
N LEU A 164 18.02 34.41 -0.01
CA LEU A 164 18.79 33.82 -1.10
C LEU A 164 18.04 33.97 -2.44
N ARG A 165 16.74 33.68 -2.49
CA ARG A 165 15.92 33.85 -3.71
C ARG A 165 16.00 35.30 -4.26
N GLN A 166 15.90 36.31 -3.40
CA GLN A 166 16.01 37.72 -3.81
C GLN A 166 17.39 38.08 -4.36
N GLU A 167 18.46 37.56 -3.75
CA GLU A 167 19.82 37.78 -4.25
C GLU A 167 20.02 37.21 -5.67
N ASP A 168 19.46 36.05 -6.00
CA ASP A 168 19.54 35.50 -7.37
C ASP A 168 18.86 36.43 -8.37
N GLN A 169 17.72 37.02 -7.99
CA GLN A 169 17.01 37.99 -8.83
C GLN A 169 17.83 39.26 -9.06
N MET A 170 18.49 39.78 -8.02
CA MET A 170 19.34 40.98 -8.13
C MET A 170 20.56 40.73 -9.01
N LEU A 171 21.19 39.56 -8.88
CA LEU A 171 22.34 39.17 -9.71
C LEU A 171 21.95 39.03 -11.19
N HIS A 172 20.77 38.48 -11.48
CA HIS A 172 20.24 38.40 -12.85
C HIS A 172 19.86 39.76 -13.42
N ALA A 173 19.14 40.59 -12.66
CA ALA A 173 18.78 41.93 -13.10
C ALA A 173 20.01 42.82 -13.36
N ALA A 174 21.11 42.59 -12.62
CA ALA A 174 22.40 43.23 -12.87
C ALA A 174 23.13 42.66 -14.10
N ALA A 175 22.93 41.38 -14.45
CA ALA A 175 23.52 40.76 -15.63
C ALA A 175 22.81 41.20 -16.94
N GLU A 176 21.50 41.48 -16.90
CA GLU A 176 20.73 41.97 -18.06
C GLU A 176 20.95 43.46 -18.35
N LYS A 177 21.30 44.27 -17.34
CA LYS A 177 21.60 45.71 -17.50
C LYS A 177 23.11 45.96 -17.49
N GLN A 178 23.78 45.84 -18.63
CA GLN A 178 25.12 46.41 -18.79
C GLN A 178 25.05 47.95 -18.93
N PRO A 179 25.71 48.77 -18.08
CA PRO A 179 25.99 50.16 -18.41
C PRO A 179 27.35 50.28 -19.14
N PRO A 180 27.59 51.36 -19.91
CA PRO A 180 28.83 51.54 -20.64
C PRO A 180 30.03 51.80 -19.71
N LEU A 181 31.21 51.40 -20.20
CA LEU A 181 32.50 51.19 -19.53
C LEU A 181 33.17 52.40 -18.82
N TRP A 182 32.47 53.51 -18.56
CA TRP A 182 33.08 54.71 -17.94
C TRP A 182 32.47 55.13 -16.60
N SER A 183 31.45 54.44 -16.08
CA SER A 183 30.81 54.79 -14.80
C SER A 183 31.23 53.89 -13.63
N THR A 184 32.54 53.74 -13.41
CA THR A 184 33.08 52.92 -12.30
C THR A 184 33.21 53.70 -10.97
N LEU A 185 32.71 54.94 -10.88
CA LEU A 185 32.94 55.81 -9.71
C LEU A 185 31.70 56.40 -9.03
N VAL A 186 30.47 55.98 -9.38
CA VAL A 186 29.23 56.58 -8.80
C VAL A 186 28.21 55.54 -8.30
N LEU A 187 28.64 54.35 -7.86
CA LEU A 187 27.70 53.29 -7.40
C LEU A 187 27.74 52.98 -5.89
N ASP A 188 28.40 53.79 -5.08
CA ASP A 188 28.31 53.69 -3.61
C ASP A 188 27.17 54.55 -3.01
N GLY A 189 26.61 55.49 -3.78
CA GLY A 189 25.56 56.40 -3.31
C GLY A 189 24.12 55.91 -3.50
N GLU A 190 23.84 55.17 -4.59
CA GLU A 190 22.47 54.81 -5.00
C GLU A 190 22.00 53.42 -4.52
N ARG A 191 22.79 52.69 -3.73
CA ARG A 191 22.31 51.49 -3.01
C ARG A 191 21.29 51.82 -1.90
N ARG A 192 20.96 53.09 -1.67
CA ARG A 192 20.21 53.56 -0.50
C ARG A 192 18.71 53.79 -0.67
N GLN A 193 18.12 53.63 -1.85
CA GLN A 193 16.67 53.91 -2.02
C GLN A 193 15.96 52.93 -2.95
N LYS A 194 15.72 51.72 -2.45
CA LYS A 194 14.51 50.93 -2.77
C LYS A 194 14.25 49.98 -1.60
N HIS A 195 13.76 50.55 -0.51
CA HIS A 195 13.22 49.79 0.62
C HIS A 195 11.96 49.03 0.17
N GLY A 196 12.15 47.78 -0.24
CA GLY A 196 11.08 46.81 -0.41
C GLY A 196 11.10 45.82 0.73
N VAL A 197 10.26 46.06 1.74
CA VAL A 197 9.94 45.16 2.86
C VAL A 197 11.02 45.05 3.97
N SER A 198 10.60 45.29 5.21
CA SER A 198 11.43 45.10 6.41
C SER A 198 11.94 43.65 6.50
N PRO A 199 13.20 43.39 6.91
CA PRO A 199 13.71 42.03 7.12
C PRO A 199 12.94 41.23 8.20
N ARG A 200 12.03 41.88 8.94
CA ARG A 200 11.16 41.28 9.96
C ARG A 200 9.67 41.26 9.57
N SER A 201 9.36 41.43 8.29
CA SER A 201 8.01 41.32 7.72
C SER A 201 7.38 39.92 7.88
N ASP A 202 6.07 39.86 7.65
CA ASP A 202 5.29 38.62 7.67
C ASP A 202 5.76 37.65 6.58
N VAL A 203 6.16 36.43 6.99
CA VAL A 203 6.63 35.37 6.08
C VAL A 203 5.55 34.94 5.10
N ARG A 204 4.27 35.07 5.47
CA ARG A 204 3.15 34.65 4.62
C ARG A 204 3.13 35.44 3.32
N ALA A 205 3.25 36.76 3.42
CA ALA A 205 3.31 37.67 2.28
C ALA A 205 4.54 37.43 1.36
N LEU A 206 5.63 36.85 1.89
CA LEU A 206 6.85 36.60 1.09
C LEU A 206 6.66 35.52 0.01
N TRP A 207 5.68 34.63 0.17
CA TRP A 207 5.48 33.47 -0.70
C TRP A 207 4.13 33.45 -1.43
N GLU A 208 3.35 34.55 -1.36
CA GLU A 208 2.06 34.70 -2.05
C GLU A 208 2.20 34.73 -3.58
N THR A 209 3.20 35.46 -4.10
CA THR A 209 3.41 35.55 -5.55
C THR A 209 4.44 34.50 -6.02
N PRO A 210 4.06 33.54 -6.88
CA PRO A 210 5.01 32.65 -7.52
C PRO A 210 5.91 33.46 -8.47
N MET A 211 7.22 33.34 -8.30
CA MET A 211 8.19 34.08 -9.12
C MET A 211 9.16 33.11 -9.82
N PRO A 212 9.54 33.37 -11.09
CA PRO A 212 10.49 32.53 -11.82
C PRO A 212 11.89 32.56 -11.20
N VAL A 213 12.49 31.39 -10.98
CA VAL A 213 13.92 31.24 -10.72
C VAL A 213 14.63 30.97 -12.03
N ILE A 214 15.53 31.87 -12.39
CA ILE A 214 16.56 31.59 -13.37
C ILE A 214 17.77 31.16 -12.54
N ILE A 215 18.19 29.90 -12.60
CA ILE A 215 19.46 29.49 -11.97
C ILE A 215 20.55 29.94 -12.94
N SER A 216 21.27 31.04 -12.65
CA SER A 216 22.37 31.44 -13.53
C SER A 216 23.41 30.31 -13.55
N PRO A 217 24.00 29.97 -14.70
CA PRO A 217 25.28 29.26 -14.73
C PRO A 217 26.38 30.25 -14.27
N GLY A 218 26.31 30.68 -13.01
CA GLY A 218 27.18 31.68 -12.41
C GLY A 218 28.52 31.07 -11.96
N LYS A 219 29.60 31.81 -12.28
CA LYS A 219 31.03 31.49 -12.10
C LYS A 219 31.39 30.84 -10.75
N ASN A 220 32.38 29.94 -10.80
CA ASN A 220 32.95 29.18 -9.67
C ASN A 220 33.70 30.07 -8.65
N GLY A 221 32.97 30.85 -7.85
CA GLY A 221 33.49 31.57 -6.69
C GLY A 221 33.21 30.84 -5.37
N SER A 222 34.08 31.04 -4.36
CA SER A 222 33.90 30.50 -2.99
C SER A 222 32.58 30.93 -2.36
N ASP A 223 32.14 32.14 -2.68
CA ASP A 223 30.91 32.76 -2.21
C ASP A 223 29.63 32.12 -2.81
N ALA A 224 29.65 31.85 -4.12
CA ALA A 224 28.59 31.10 -4.81
C ALA A 224 28.50 29.64 -4.33
N SER A 225 29.63 29.04 -3.92
CA SER A 225 29.64 27.73 -3.29
C SER A 225 29.01 27.76 -1.91
N LEU A 226 29.38 28.71 -1.04
CA LEU A 226 28.78 28.87 0.29
C LEU A 226 27.26 29.03 0.23
N ARG A 227 26.78 29.87 -0.68
CA ARG A 227 25.35 30.06 -0.95
C ARG A 227 24.61 28.74 -1.22
N LYS A 228 25.17 27.87 -2.08
CA LYS A 228 24.57 26.57 -2.42
C LYS A 228 24.47 25.65 -1.21
N HIS A 229 25.50 25.63 -0.35
CA HIS A 229 25.48 24.84 0.87
C HIS A 229 24.41 25.35 1.85
N ILE A 230 24.34 26.66 2.07
CA ILE A 230 23.32 27.29 2.92
C ILE A 230 21.91 26.91 2.44
N LEU A 231 21.65 26.97 1.13
CA LEU A 231 20.37 26.58 0.56
C LEU A 231 20.06 25.10 0.84
N ASN A 232 21.03 24.22 0.63
CA ASN A 232 20.86 22.79 0.81
C ASN A 232 20.63 22.40 2.29
N ASP A 233 21.40 22.98 3.20
CA ASP A 233 21.26 22.78 4.65
C ASP A 233 19.87 23.27 5.12
N THR A 234 19.42 24.42 4.60
CA THR A 234 18.09 24.96 4.92
C THR A 234 16.96 24.04 4.45
N MET A 235 17.05 23.48 3.22
CA MET A 235 16.06 22.55 2.69
C MET A 235 16.06 21.20 3.43
N ALA A 236 17.24 20.71 3.83
CA ALA A 236 17.36 19.48 4.61
C ALA A 236 16.69 19.61 5.98
N ILE A 237 16.93 20.72 6.69
CA ILE A 237 16.27 21.01 7.98
C ILE A 237 14.75 21.12 7.79
N LEU A 238 14.29 21.89 6.79
CA LEU A 238 12.85 22.05 6.53
C LEU A 238 12.16 20.74 6.19
N ARG A 239 12.81 19.85 5.42
CA ARG A 239 12.26 18.51 5.10
C ARG A 239 11.99 17.71 6.36
N GLU A 240 12.99 17.56 7.23
CA GLU A 240 12.83 16.78 8.47
C GLU A 240 11.83 17.42 9.44
N LEU A 241 11.75 18.76 9.48
CA LEU A 241 10.75 19.45 10.29
C LEU A 241 9.32 19.25 9.77
N CYS A 242 9.12 19.17 8.45
CA CYS A 242 7.81 18.85 7.85
C CYS A 242 7.41 17.40 8.14
N TYR A 243 8.35 16.47 8.04
CA TYR A 243 8.14 15.08 8.43
C TYR A 243 7.77 14.95 9.92
N PHE A 244 8.45 15.72 10.78
CA PHE A 244 8.19 15.74 12.23
C PHE A 244 6.87 16.43 12.60
N SER A 245 6.47 17.49 11.88
CA SER A 245 5.29 18.30 12.19
C SER A 245 4.37 18.46 10.99
N VAL A 246 3.27 17.69 10.99
CA VAL A 246 2.20 17.80 9.99
C VAL A 246 1.62 19.21 9.91
N ASN A 247 1.52 19.91 11.06
CA ASN A 247 1.04 21.29 11.09
C ASN A 247 1.95 22.25 10.29
N LEU A 248 3.26 22.04 10.33
CA LEU A 248 4.19 22.83 9.51
C LEU A 248 3.98 22.51 8.03
N ALA A 249 3.85 21.23 7.67
CA ALA A 249 3.59 20.83 6.28
C ALA A 249 2.32 21.49 5.72
N ILE A 250 1.23 21.53 6.50
CA ILE A 250 -0.02 22.23 6.14
C ILE A 250 0.23 23.73 5.91
N GLN A 251 0.94 24.39 6.83
CA GLN A 251 1.26 25.82 6.71
C GLN A 251 2.16 26.17 5.51
N LEU A 252 3.03 25.26 5.09
CA LEU A 252 3.85 25.44 3.90
C LEU A 252 3.07 25.16 2.61
N CYS A 253 2.07 24.28 2.69
CA CYS A 253 1.25 23.87 1.56
C CYS A 253 0.36 25.01 1.02
N ASP A 254 -0.11 25.89 1.91
CA ASP A 254 -0.88 27.09 1.57
C ASP A 254 -0.09 28.11 0.72
N LYS A 255 1.23 27.92 0.56
CA LYS A 255 2.14 28.87 -0.10
C LYS A 255 2.55 28.39 -1.48
N ASP A 256 1.67 28.55 -2.47
CA ASP A 256 1.94 28.17 -3.87
C ASP A 256 3.26 28.74 -4.42
N GLY A 257 3.64 29.96 -4.04
CA GLY A 257 4.90 30.57 -4.48
C GLY A 257 6.16 29.88 -3.93
N LEU A 258 6.06 29.21 -2.78
CA LEU A 258 7.13 28.35 -2.24
C LEU A 258 7.21 27.05 -3.04
N ILE A 259 6.07 26.42 -3.34
CA ILE A 259 6.02 25.17 -4.11
C ILE A 259 6.62 25.39 -5.51
N VAL A 260 6.24 26.47 -6.19
CA VAL A 260 6.81 26.85 -7.48
C VAL A 260 8.33 27.04 -7.39
N TYR A 261 8.82 27.71 -6.34
CA TYR A 261 10.24 27.93 -6.11
C TYR A 261 11.00 26.61 -5.91
N LEU A 262 10.47 25.69 -5.11
CA LEU A 262 11.06 24.37 -4.91
C LEU A 262 11.10 23.59 -6.23
N PHE A 263 10.01 23.54 -7.00
CA PHE A 263 10.02 22.88 -8.31
C PHE A 263 11.06 23.45 -9.28
N GLN A 264 11.37 24.74 -9.20
CA GLN A 264 12.43 25.35 -10.01
C GLN A 264 13.83 24.97 -9.52
N LEU A 265 14.05 24.88 -8.20
CA LEU A 265 15.33 24.42 -7.63
C LEU A 265 15.64 22.97 -8.02
N MET A 266 14.63 22.12 -8.22
CA MET A 266 14.79 20.76 -8.73
C MET A 266 15.41 20.70 -10.13
N GLY A 267 15.44 21.82 -10.87
CA GLY A 267 16.15 21.91 -12.15
C GLY A 267 17.67 21.77 -12.05
N ASP A 268 18.23 21.80 -10.84
CA ASP A 268 19.65 21.57 -10.54
C ASP A 268 19.81 20.29 -9.71
N VAL A 269 20.57 19.33 -10.25
CA VAL A 269 20.83 18.01 -9.64
C VAL A 269 21.37 18.12 -8.21
N ARG A 270 22.10 19.20 -7.89
CA ARG A 270 22.69 19.41 -6.56
C ARG A 270 21.65 19.62 -5.45
N PHE A 271 20.47 20.10 -5.80
CA PHE A 271 19.40 20.39 -4.86
C PHE A 271 18.28 19.35 -4.91
N PHE A 272 18.32 18.46 -5.90
CA PHE A 272 17.21 17.58 -6.25
C PHE A 272 16.69 16.77 -5.06
N ASP A 273 17.56 16.10 -4.31
CA ASP A 273 17.13 15.16 -3.26
C ASP A 273 16.41 15.84 -2.10
N ASN A 274 16.99 16.91 -1.55
CA ASN A 274 16.39 17.65 -0.45
C ASN A 274 15.14 18.43 -0.89
N THR A 275 15.16 19.01 -2.09
CA THR A 275 14.03 19.75 -2.64
C THR A 275 12.86 18.82 -2.97
N SER A 276 13.12 17.66 -3.58
CA SER A 276 12.10 16.66 -3.91
C SER A 276 11.47 16.07 -2.65
N GLY A 277 12.27 15.80 -1.62
CA GLY A 277 11.76 15.33 -0.32
C GLY A 277 10.87 16.39 0.33
N LEU A 278 11.30 17.64 0.39
CA LEU A 278 10.49 18.71 0.97
C LEU A 278 9.17 18.95 0.19
N VAL A 279 9.20 18.91 -1.15
CA VAL A 279 7.98 19.02 -1.97
C VAL A 279 7.03 17.86 -1.72
N GLU A 280 7.54 16.65 -1.51
CA GLU A 280 6.73 15.48 -1.19
C GLU A 280 6.01 15.64 0.15
N GLU A 281 6.72 16.02 1.23
CA GLU A 281 6.10 16.25 2.54
C GLU A 281 5.01 17.33 2.48
N ILE A 282 5.25 18.41 1.73
CA ILE A 282 4.28 19.52 1.57
C ILE A 282 3.06 19.09 0.73
N LEU A 283 3.28 18.39 -0.38
CA LEU A 283 2.17 17.97 -1.26
C LEU A 283 1.40 16.78 -0.71
N ALA A 284 1.99 15.96 0.17
CA ALA A 284 1.32 14.82 0.80
C ALA A 284 0.13 15.23 1.67
N VAL A 285 0.19 16.43 2.27
CA VAL A 285 -0.88 16.98 3.11
C VAL A 285 -1.84 17.90 2.35
N ARG A 286 -1.66 18.04 1.03
CA ARG A 286 -2.50 18.93 0.20
C ARG A 286 -3.76 18.22 -0.27
N GLU A 287 -4.92 18.77 0.08
CA GLU A 287 -6.21 18.25 -0.42
C GLU A 287 -6.50 18.70 -1.87
N GLU A 288 -6.08 19.92 -2.25
CA GLU A 288 -6.33 20.47 -3.58
C GLU A 288 -5.21 20.14 -4.59
N SER A 289 -5.59 19.82 -5.83
CA SER A 289 -4.61 19.60 -6.89
C SER A 289 -3.76 20.86 -7.18
N PHE A 290 -2.44 20.73 -7.19
CA PHE A 290 -1.52 21.82 -7.57
C PHE A 290 -1.37 21.91 -9.10
N ASP A 291 -1.60 23.10 -9.65
CA ASP A 291 -1.48 23.37 -11.09
C ASP A 291 -0.01 23.48 -11.53
N LEU A 292 0.48 22.43 -12.17
CA LEU A 292 1.84 22.34 -12.70
C LEU A 292 2.13 23.31 -13.86
N SER A 293 1.11 23.90 -14.49
CA SER A 293 1.31 24.90 -15.56
C SER A 293 2.02 26.17 -15.07
N ARG A 294 2.00 26.40 -13.75
CA ARG A 294 2.69 27.49 -13.06
C ARG A 294 4.22 27.34 -13.04
N ILE A 295 4.76 26.18 -13.44
CA ILE A 295 6.20 25.89 -13.44
C ILE A 295 6.77 26.08 -14.86
N GLN A 296 7.47 27.19 -15.09
CA GLN A 296 7.99 27.55 -16.43
C GLN A 296 9.18 26.69 -16.92
N VAL A 297 9.89 25.98 -16.03
CA VAL A 297 11.09 25.19 -16.37
C VAL A 297 10.93 23.73 -15.93
N ILE A 298 9.98 23.02 -16.53
CA ILE A 298 9.95 21.56 -16.42
C ILE A 298 10.87 20.99 -17.49
N LYS A 299 12.13 20.72 -17.15
CA LYS A 299 12.95 19.81 -17.96
C LYS A 299 12.34 18.43 -17.79
N SER A 300 11.64 17.95 -18.81
CA SER A 300 10.94 16.66 -18.88
C SER A 300 11.75 15.46 -18.35
N LEU A 301 13.08 15.52 -18.40
CA LEU A 301 13.99 14.51 -17.84
C LEU A 301 14.02 14.48 -16.30
N GLU A 302 13.87 15.61 -15.62
CA GLU A 302 13.81 15.69 -14.15
C GLU A 302 12.44 15.24 -13.64
N LEU A 303 11.37 15.45 -14.42
CA LEU A 303 10.04 14.90 -14.12
C LEU A 303 9.99 13.38 -14.39
N LEU A 304 10.76 12.89 -15.37
CA LEU A 304 11.03 11.46 -15.55
C LEU A 304 11.90 10.89 -14.43
N LYS A 305 12.88 11.63 -13.89
CA LYS A 305 13.63 11.23 -12.69
C LYS A 305 12.77 11.28 -11.43
N LEU A 306 11.83 12.23 -11.33
CA LEU A 306 10.84 12.29 -10.26
C LEU A 306 9.83 11.14 -10.38
N ARG A 307 9.35 10.81 -11.59
CA ARG A 307 8.52 9.62 -11.84
C ARG A 307 9.30 8.33 -11.60
N ARG A 308 10.57 8.26 -11.99
CA ARG A 308 11.49 7.15 -11.70
C ARG A 308 11.72 7.05 -10.21
N ASN A 309 11.97 8.15 -9.51
CA ASN A 309 12.22 8.18 -8.08
C ASN A 309 10.95 7.95 -7.27
N ARG A 310 9.76 8.31 -7.77
CA ARG A 310 8.43 7.90 -7.26
C ARG A 310 8.15 6.42 -7.53
N MET A 311 8.53 5.90 -8.70
CA MET A 311 8.57 4.44 -8.97
C MET A 311 9.54 3.73 -8.03
N MET A 312 10.61 4.40 -7.62
CA MET A 312 11.59 3.91 -6.65
C MET A 312 11.18 4.22 -5.20
N ARG A 313 10.18 5.07 -4.92
CA ARG A 313 9.55 5.25 -3.60
C ARG A 313 8.29 4.42 -3.47
N ALA A 314 8.40 3.21 -3.98
CA ALA A 314 7.66 2.10 -3.45
C ALA A 314 8.43 1.70 -2.17
N ASP A 315 7.82 1.84 -0.99
CA ASP A 315 8.49 1.68 0.33
C ASP A 315 9.24 0.34 0.50
N ASN A 316 8.99 -0.62 -0.39
CA ASN A 316 9.66 -1.91 -0.47
C ASN A 316 10.01 -2.23 -1.94
N ILE A 317 11.12 -2.95 -2.16
CA ILE A 317 11.54 -3.52 -3.46
C ILE A 317 10.37 -4.24 -4.16
N VAL A 318 9.49 -4.89 -3.39
CA VAL A 318 8.29 -5.56 -3.89
C VAL A 318 7.37 -4.61 -4.66
N ASP A 319 7.07 -3.44 -4.10
CA ASP A 319 6.17 -2.47 -4.74
C ASP A 319 6.81 -1.86 -6.01
N ARG A 320 8.16 -1.75 -6.05
CA ARG A 320 8.90 -1.33 -7.25
C ARG A 320 8.77 -2.37 -8.36
N ASN A 321 8.95 -3.64 -8.02
CA ASN A 321 8.82 -4.76 -8.93
C ASN A 321 7.39 -4.85 -9.49
N HIS A 322 6.38 -4.65 -8.64
CA HIS A 322 4.98 -4.59 -9.06
C HIS A 322 4.74 -3.47 -10.06
N ALA A 323 5.26 -2.26 -9.83
CA ALA A 323 5.12 -1.16 -10.78
C ALA A 323 5.82 -1.45 -12.12
N LEU A 324 6.99 -2.09 -12.12
CA LEU A 324 7.69 -2.50 -13.36
C LEU A 324 6.89 -3.54 -14.14
N ILE A 325 6.33 -4.55 -13.45
CA ILE A 325 5.51 -5.58 -14.07
C ILE A 325 4.23 -4.96 -14.66
N PHE A 326 3.58 -4.07 -13.92
CA PHE A 326 2.36 -3.38 -14.38
C PHE A 326 2.58 -2.63 -15.70
N ASN A 327 3.71 -1.90 -15.78
CA ASN A 327 4.06 -1.13 -16.98
C ASN A 327 4.65 -1.97 -18.11
N SER A 328 4.76 -3.30 -17.93
CA SER A 328 5.25 -4.24 -18.94
C SER A 328 4.10 -5.17 -19.37
N PRO A 329 3.26 -4.76 -20.35
CA PRO A 329 2.08 -5.53 -20.74
C PRO A 329 2.44 -6.92 -21.27
N LEU A 330 3.63 -7.07 -21.86
CA LEU A 330 4.13 -8.35 -22.35
C LEU A 330 4.36 -9.37 -21.23
N ILE A 331 4.81 -8.93 -20.04
CA ILE A 331 5.05 -9.84 -18.91
C ILE A 331 3.71 -10.39 -18.42
N LEU A 332 2.73 -9.51 -18.18
CA LEU A 332 1.39 -9.92 -17.76
C LEU A 332 0.72 -10.83 -18.78
N GLN A 333 0.88 -10.53 -20.07
CA GLN A 333 0.36 -11.38 -21.14
C GLN A 333 0.99 -12.76 -21.09
N ARG A 334 2.32 -12.86 -20.94
CA ARG A 334 3.03 -14.13 -20.88
C ARG A 334 2.67 -14.95 -19.65
N LEU A 335 2.54 -14.33 -18.48
CA LEU A 335 2.04 -15.00 -17.27
C LEU A 335 0.66 -15.60 -17.52
N LEU A 336 -0.25 -14.83 -18.13
CA LEU A 336 -1.57 -15.34 -18.47
C LEU A 336 -1.53 -16.45 -19.54
N ARG A 337 -0.65 -16.36 -20.54
CA ARG A 337 -0.48 -17.40 -21.56
C ARG A 337 -0.03 -18.72 -20.95
N VAL A 338 0.84 -18.69 -19.95
CA VAL A 338 1.22 -19.92 -19.22
C VAL A 338 -0.02 -20.58 -18.63
N LEU A 339 -0.88 -19.83 -17.91
CA LEU A 339 -2.12 -20.38 -17.35
C LEU A 339 -3.09 -20.89 -18.42
N GLN A 340 -3.22 -20.18 -19.54
CA GLN A 340 -4.07 -20.61 -20.65
C GLN A 340 -3.55 -21.90 -21.31
N VAL A 341 -2.24 -22.08 -21.41
CA VAL A 341 -1.66 -23.35 -21.87
C VAL A 341 -1.89 -24.46 -20.82
N GLN A 342 -1.82 -24.13 -19.53
CA GLN A 342 -2.07 -25.10 -18.45
C GLN A 342 -3.51 -25.65 -18.44
N ASN A 343 -4.48 -24.94 -19.01
CA ASN A 343 -5.82 -25.48 -19.24
C ASN A 343 -5.85 -26.70 -20.17
N PHE A 344 -4.87 -26.87 -21.06
CA PHE A 344 -4.72 -28.09 -21.86
C PHE A 344 -4.04 -29.20 -21.06
N TYR A 345 -3.15 -28.85 -20.14
CA TYR A 345 -2.50 -29.83 -19.25
C TYR A 345 -3.48 -30.47 -18.29
N PHE A 346 -4.44 -29.72 -17.73
CA PHE A 346 -5.46 -30.31 -16.85
C PHE A 346 -6.34 -31.38 -17.53
N ALA A 347 -6.44 -31.37 -18.86
CA ALA A 347 -7.10 -32.46 -19.59
C ALA A 347 -6.29 -33.77 -19.60
N LEU A 348 -4.98 -33.69 -19.35
CA LEU A 348 -4.05 -34.82 -19.19
C LEU A 348 -3.91 -35.26 -17.73
N ASN A 349 -3.76 -34.28 -16.84
CA ASN A 349 -3.58 -34.47 -15.41
C ASN A 349 -4.43 -33.47 -14.62
N PRO A 350 -5.61 -33.90 -14.14
CA PRO A 350 -6.51 -33.02 -13.39
C PRO A 350 -6.05 -32.80 -11.93
N VAL A 351 -4.95 -33.42 -11.50
CA VAL A 351 -4.44 -33.38 -10.11
C VAL A 351 -3.51 -32.17 -9.90
N TYR A 352 -3.32 -31.80 -8.63
CA TYR A 352 -2.44 -30.72 -8.22
C TYR A 352 -0.96 -30.94 -8.57
N GLU A 353 -0.46 -32.18 -8.57
CA GLU A 353 0.96 -32.44 -8.83
C GLU A 353 1.33 -32.07 -10.29
N PRO A 354 2.44 -31.31 -10.50
CA PRO A 354 2.82 -30.87 -11.85
C PRO A 354 3.20 -32.00 -12.81
N PHE A 355 3.61 -33.16 -12.27
CA PHE A 355 4.02 -34.34 -13.04
C PHE A 355 3.74 -35.61 -12.24
N SER A 356 3.44 -36.71 -12.92
CA SER A 356 3.63 -38.03 -12.32
C SER A 356 5.12 -38.33 -12.07
N SER A 357 5.42 -39.09 -11.01
CA SER A 357 6.79 -39.53 -10.69
C SER A 357 7.46 -40.27 -11.85
N GLU A 358 6.67 -41.01 -12.63
CA GLU A 358 7.10 -41.68 -13.86
C GLU A 358 7.51 -40.69 -14.95
N LEU A 359 6.72 -39.64 -15.19
CA LEU A 359 7.03 -38.64 -16.21
C LEU A 359 8.27 -37.82 -15.83
N ALA A 360 8.40 -37.45 -14.55
CA ALA A 360 9.55 -36.69 -14.06
C ALA A 360 10.89 -37.41 -14.24
N THR A 361 10.88 -38.76 -14.28
CA THR A 361 12.07 -39.60 -14.45
C THR A 361 12.25 -40.14 -15.88
N SER A 362 11.34 -39.81 -16.80
CA SER A 362 11.37 -40.28 -18.19
C SER A 362 12.50 -39.63 -18.99
N ALA A 363 13.26 -40.47 -19.72
CA ALA A 363 14.28 -40.01 -20.66
C ALA A 363 13.69 -39.20 -21.82
N GLU A 364 12.46 -39.54 -22.24
CA GLU A 364 11.71 -38.79 -23.23
C GLU A 364 11.40 -37.37 -22.77
N PHE A 365 10.99 -37.20 -21.51
CA PHE A 365 10.74 -35.88 -20.93
C PHE A 365 12.03 -35.06 -20.80
N ALA A 366 13.14 -35.66 -20.36
CA ALA A 366 14.44 -35.00 -20.32
C ALA A 366 14.92 -34.54 -21.71
N THR A 367 14.68 -35.35 -22.75
CA THR A 367 14.99 -35.01 -24.14
C THR A 367 14.14 -33.83 -24.63
N LEU A 368 12.84 -33.82 -24.30
CA LEU A 368 11.94 -32.72 -24.64
C LEU A 368 12.39 -31.39 -24.00
N LEU A 369 12.79 -31.41 -22.73
CA LEU A 369 13.31 -30.23 -22.03
C LEU A 369 14.62 -29.72 -22.65
N TYR A 370 15.54 -30.62 -23.01
CA TYR A 370 16.79 -30.24 -23.66
C TYR A 370 16.59 -29.58 -25.04
N GLN A 371 15.61 -30.06 -25.82
CA GLN A 371 15.29 -29.48 -27.13
C GLN A 371 14.58 -28.13 -27.05
N THR A 372 13.98 -27.79 -25.91
CA THR A 372 13.15 -26.57 -25.73
C THR A 372 13.85 -25.46 -24.96
N SER A 373 15.04 -25.68 -24.41
CA SER A 373 15.73 -24.75 -23.49
C SER A 373 16.30 -23.48 -24.14
N ASP A 374 16.52 -23.45 -25.46
CA ASP A 374 17.34 -22.41 -26.11
C ASP A 374 16.58 -21.49 -27.09
N ARG A 375 15.23 -21.56 -27.14
CA ARG A 375 14.41 -20.72 -28.05
C ARG A 375 13.24 -20.03 -27.36
N SER A 376 13.13 -18.72 -27.55
CA SER A 376 11.95 -17.93 -27.21
C SER A 376 10.78 -18.29 -28.14
N ASP A 377 9.92 -19.22 -27.72
CA ASP A 377 8.80 -19.75 -28.51
C ASP A 377 7.44 -19.07 -28.22
N TRP A 378 7.43 -17.85 -27.69
CA TRP A 378 6.20 -17.15 -27.29
C TRP A 378 5.21 -16.94 -28.45
N ASP A 379 5.69 -16.66 -29.66
CA ASP A 379 4.82 -16.51 -30.85
C ASP A 379 4.11 -17.82 -31.23
N THR A 380 4.74 -18.96 -30.93
CA THR A 380 4.13 -20.28 -31.13
C THR A 380 3.08 -20.54 -30.06
N ILE A 381 3.38 -20.21 -28.80
CA ILE A 381 2.42 -20.32 -27.69
C ILE A 381 1.18 -19.44 -27.94
N ASP A 382 1.37 -18.19 -28.36
CA ASP A 382 0.27 -17.27 -28.69
C ASP A 382 -0.62 -17.84 -29.80
N ARG A 383 -0.01 -18.38 -30.87
CA ARG A 383 -0.75 -19.02 -31.97
C ARG A 383 -1.51 -20.26 -31.52
N LEU A 384 -0.94 -21.08 -30.63
CA LEU A 384 -1.60 -22.28 -30.12
C LEU A 384 -2.81 -21.92 -29.25
N VAL A 385 -2.65 -21.00 -28.29
CA VAL A 385 -3.75 -20.61 -27.38
C VAL A 385 -4.89 -19.90 -28.10
N THR A 386 -4.59 -19.19 -29.20
CA THR A 386 -5.60 -18.48 -30.00
C THR A 386 -6.13 -19.32 -31.17
N HIS A 387 -5.66 -20.57 -31.34
CA HIS A 387 -6.01 -21.37 -32.50
C HIS A 387 -7.49 -21.78 -32.47
N PRO A 388 -8.30 -21.43 -33.49
CA PRO A 388 -9.75 -21.66 -33.46
C PRO A 388 -10.12 -23.15 -33.38
N ALA A 389 -9.26 -24.04 -33.86
CA ALA A 389 -9.50 -25.49 -33.83
C ALA A 389 -9.33 -26.15 -32.44
N LEU A 390 -8.63 -25.49 -31.50
CA LEU A 390 -8.39 -26.03 -30.16
C LEU A 390 -9.51 -25.68 -29.16
N GLY A 391 -10.35 -24.70 -29.49
CA GLY A 391 -11.43 -24.22 -28.62
C GLY A 391 -10.94 -23.76 -27.24
N THR A 392 -11.88 -23.51 -26.32
CA THR A 392 -11.57 -23.21 -24.90
C THR A 392 -11.64 -24.44 -23.99
N SER A 393 -12.35 -25.51 -24.42
CA SER A 393 -12.66 -26.66 -23.54
C SER A 393 -11.50 -27.63 -23.35
N GLY A 394 -10.42 -27.56 -24.13
CA GLY A 394 -9.34 -28.56 -24.08
C GLY A 394 -9.80 -29.97 -24.46
N ASP A 395 -10.88 -30.06 -25.24
CA ASP A 395 -11.35 -31.30 -25.87
C ASP A 395 -10.44 -31.64 -27.07
N LEU A 396 -9.39 -32.41 -26.76
CA LEU A 396 -8.36 -32.79 -27.73
C LEU A 396 -8.70 -34.19 -28.29
N THR A 397 -8.73 -34.31 -29.61
CA THR A 397 -9.05 -35.58 -30.29
C THR A 397 -8.00 -36.65 -30.02
N ILE A 398 -6.74 -36.23 -29.84
CA ILE A 398 -5.64 -37.12 -29.43
C ILE A 398 -5.93 -37.79 -28.08
N LEU A 399 -6.48 -37.06 -27.10
CA LEU A 399 -6.83 -37.60 -25.78
C LEU A 399 -7.96 -38.61 -25.88
N HIS A 400 -9.01 -38.29 -26.62
CA HIS A 400 -10.15 -39.17 -26.83
C HIS A 400 -9.74 -40.50 -27.47
N ARG A 401 -8.90 -40.44 -28.50
CA ARG A 401 -8.36 -41.64 -29.17
C ARG A 401 -7.56 -42.51 -28.20
N HIS A 402 -6.71 -41.89 -27.39
CA HIS A 402 -5.87 -42.61 -26.43
C HIS A 402 -6.71 -43.25 -25.30
N HIS A 403 -7.71 -42.53 -24.77
CA HIS A 403 -8.65 -43.06 -23.78
C HIS A 403 -9.47 -44.23 -24.34
N GLN A 404 -9.97 -44.13 -25.58
CA GLN A 404 -10.67 -45.22 -26.25
C GLN A 404 -9.78 -46.44 -26.48
N ALA A 405 -8.52 -46.25 -26.91
CA ALA A 405 -7.56 -47.33 -27.11
C ALA A 405 -7.24 -48.06 -25.79
N ARG A 406 -7.06 -47.30 -24.69
CA ARG A 406 -6.82 -47.86 -23.35
C ARG A 406 -8.04 -48.61 -22.80
N ALA A 407 -9.26 -48.08 -23.03
CA ALA A 407 -10.50 -48.76 -22.69
C ALA A 407 -10.66 -50.07 -23.47
N ALA A 408 -10.37 -50.07 -24.77
CA ALA A 408 -10.40 -51.26 -25.61
C ALA A 408 -9.38 -52.33 -25.17
N GLN A 409 -8.16 -51.92 -24.78
CA GLN A 409 -7.15 -52.82 -24.21
C GLN A 409 -7.59 -53.42 -22.87
N ALA A 410 -8.20 -52.62 -21.99
CA ALA A 410 -8.72 -53.10 -20.70
C ALA A 410 -9.87 -54.11 -20.88
N THR A 411 -10.74 -53.93 -21.89
CA THR A 411 -11.77 -54.91 -22.21
C THR A 411 -11.23 -56.20 -22.84
N ALA A 412 -10.15 -56.11 -23.62
CA ALA A 412 -9.51 -57.27 -24.25
C ALA A 412 -8.78 -58.15 -23.24
N THR A 413 -8.17 -57.58 -22.20
CA THR A 413 -7.51 -58.34 -21.11
C THR A 413 -8.51 -59.04 -20.18
N THR A 414 -9.74 -58.53 -20.05
CA THR A 414 -10.81 -59.17 -19.26
C THR A 414 -11.62 -60.24 -20.02
N GLY A 415 -11.52 -60.28 -21.36
CA GLY A 415 -12.33 -61.16 -22.22
C GLY A 415 -11.63 -62.43 -22.73
N GLY A 416 -10.34 -62.60 -22.48
CA GLY A 416 -9.59 -63.78 -22.89
C GLY A 416 -9.61 -64.88 -21.84
N ALA A 417 -10.23 -66.02 -22.13
CA ALA A 417 -10.06 -67.23 -21.33
C ALA A 417 -8.56 -67.55 -21.19
N ALA A 418 -8.09 -67.63 -19.96
CA ALA A 418 -6.69 -67.87 -19.64
C ALA A 418 -6.25 -69.26 -20.10
N ASP A 419 -5.37 -69.30 -21.11
CA ASP A 419 -4.58 -70.48 -21.45
C ASP A 419 -3.32 -70.50 -20.55
N PRO A 420 -3.12 -71.50 -19.67
CA PRO A 420 -2.12 -71.43 -18.60
C PRO A 420 -0.68 -71.82 -19.03
N SER A 421 -0.32 -71.77 -20.31
CA SER A 421 0.93 -72.41 -20.80
C SER A 421 1.94 -71.53 -21.56
N SER A 422 1.76 -70.21 -21.65
CA SER A 422 2.79 -69.32 -22.20
C SER A 422 3.43 -68.44 -21.14
N SER A 423 4.45 -68.98 -20.46
CA SER A 423 5.36 -68.23 -19.59
C SER A 423 6.29 -67.34 -20.41
N SER A 424 5.81 -66.18 -20.86
CA SER A 424 6.66 -65.05 -21.24
C SER A 424 5.81 -63.80 -21.42
N SER A 425 5.78 -62.94 -20.41
CA SER A 425 5.69 -61.49 -20.58
C SER A 425 5.81 -60.83 -19.21
N HIS A 426 6.77 -59.92 -19.09
CA HIS A 426 6.85 -58.97 -17.99
C HIS A 426 5.47 -58.34 -17.75
N PRO A 427 5.03 -58.13 -16.50
CA PRO A 427 3.89 -57.27 -16.24
C PRO A 427 4.27 -55.86 -16.72
N GLN A 428 3.79 -55.45 -17.90
CA GLN A 428 3.88 -54.08 -18.36
C GLN A 428 3.06 -53.25 -17.37
N HIS A 429 3.73 -52.61 -16.41
CA HIS A 429 3.11 -51.53 -15.64
C HIS A 429 2.56 -50.51 -16.66
N PRO A 430 1.25 -50.30 -16.72
CA PRO A 430 0.69 -49.41 -17.72
C PRO A 430 1.07 -47.99 -17.32
N PHE A 431 2.02 -47.41 -18.07
CA PHE A 431 2.50 -46.04 -17.92
C PHE A 431 1.37 -45.07 -17.56
N SER A 432 1.69 -44.04 -16.78
CA SER A 432 0.80 -42.89 -16.57
C SER A 432 0.27 -42.36 -17.90
N VAL A 433 -0.96 -41.85 -17.91
CA VAL A 433 -1.62 -41.37 -19.14
C VAL A 433 -0.75 -40.32 -19.83
N GLU A 434 -0.12 -39.45 -19.05
CA GLU A 434 0.85 -38.46 -19.50
C GLU A 434 2.05 -39.09 -20.22
N THR A 435 2.68 -40.09 -19.61
CA THR A 435 3.89 -40.75 -20.14
C THR A 435 3.58 -41.53 -21.41
N ALA A 436 2.43 -42.20 -21.45
CA ALA A 436 1.96 -42.93 -22.63
C ALA A 436 1.72 -41.99 -23.82
N ILE A 437 1.03 -40.86 -23.57
CA ILE A 437 0.76 -39.85 -24.60
C ILE A 437 2.05 -39.17 -25.05
N LEU A 438 2.95 -38.79 -24.12
CA LEU A 438 4.23 -38.18 -24.48
C LEU A 438 5.05 -39.11 -25.38
N ARG A 439 5.11 -40.41 -25.05
CA ARG A 439 5.83 -41.40 -25.85
C ARG A 439 5.20 -41.56 -27.23
N ASP A 440 3.87 -41.64 -27.34
CA ASP A 440 3.18 -41.65 -28.64
C ASP A 440 3.56 -40.41 -29.47
N LEU A 441 3.50 -39.22 -28.87
CA LEU A 441 3.79 -37.96 -29.56
C LEU A 441 5.24 -37.87 -30.08
N ILE A 442 6.22 -38.39 -29.33
CA ILE A 442 7.63 -38.37 -29.72
C ILE A 442 7.94 -39.40 -30.82
N PHE A 443 7.34 -40.59 -30.75
CA PHE A 443 7.60 -41.69 -31.69
C PHE A 443 6.56 -41.79 -32.82
N ARG A 444 5.67 -40.80 -32.96
CA ARG A 444 4.67 -40.74 -34.03
C ARG A 444 5.32 -40.81 -35.41
N ASN A 445 5.08 -41.92 -36.11
CA ASN A 445 5.40 -42.06 -37.52
C ASN A 445 4.47 -41.18 -38.35
N ARG A 446 5.05 -40.21 -39.07
CA ARG A 446 4.33 -39.22 -39.88
C ARG A 446 3.68 -39.89 -41.09
N SER A 447 2.35 -39.94 -41.13
CA SER A 447 1.61 -40.23 -42.36
C SER A 447 1.21 -38.91 -43.05
N PRO A 448 1.28 -38.81 -44.39
CA PRO A 448 1.01 -37.56 -45.11
C PRO A 448 -0.45 -37.07 -45.04
N ASP A 449 -1.39 -37.91 -44.58
CA ASP A 449 -2.84 -37.61 -44.53
C ASP A 449 -3.35 -37.16 -43.14
N GLN A 450 -2.51 -37.12 -42.11
CA GLN A 450 -2.91 -36.68 -40.77
C GLN A 450 -2.92 -35.14 -40.67
N ARG A 451 -4.13 -34.64 -40.37
CA ARG A 451 -4.58 -33.25 -40.56
C ARG A 451 -3.87 -32.25 -39.63
N ALA A 452 -3.68 -31.02 -40.11
CA ALA A 452 -3.13 -29.86 -39.37
C ALA A 452 -3.67 -29.63 -37.95
N ARG A 453 -4.89 -30.11 -37.65
CA ARG A 453 -5.47 -30.07 -36.30
C ARG A 453 -4.74 -30.97 -35.31
N GLU A 454 -4.43 -32.21 -35.67
CA GLU A 454 -3.73 -33.15 -34.78
C GLU A 454 -2.30 -32.70 -34.50
N ASP A 455 -1.64 -32.07 -35.47
CA ASP A 455 -0.31 -31.47 -35.28
C ASP A 455 -0.36 -30.29 -34.29
N THR A 456 -1.42 -29.48 -34.36
CA THR A 456 -1.64 -28.36 -33.45
C THR A 456 -1.95 -28.86 -32.03
N GLU A 457 -2.77 -29.91 -31.90
CA GLU A 457 -3.07 -30.57 -30.62
C GLU A 457 -1.81 -31.20 -30.01
N ALA A 458 -0.99 -31.87 -30.80
CA ALA A 458 0.29 -32.45 -30.35
C ALA A 458 1.25 -31.37 -29.81
N GLN A 459 1.36 -30.25 -30.52
CA GLN A 459 2.20 -29.13 -30.09
C GLN A 459 1.70 -28.50 -28.78
N VAL A 460 0.39 -28.32 -28.62
CA VAL A 460 -0.15 -27.75 -27.38
C VAL A 460 0.04 -28.69 -26.19
N ILE A 461 -0.14 -30.00 -26.39
CA ILE A 461 0.11 -31.02 -25.36
C ILE A 461 1.57 -30.96 -24.91
N MET A 462 2.52 -31.05 -25.85
CA MET A 462 3.95 -31.01 -25.53
C MET A 462 4.35 -29.72 -24.79
N LYS A 463 3.86 -28.56 -25.24
CA LYS A 463 4.14 -27.28 -24.57
C LYS A 463 3.48 -27.20 -23.19
N SER A 464 2.29 -27.77 -23.02
CA SER A 464 1.60 -27.79 -21.72
C SER A 464 2.33 -28.63 -20.67
N ILE A 465 2.93 -29.75 -21.09
CA ILE A 465 3.80 -30.58 -20.24
C ILE A 465 5.07 -29.83 -19.85
N VAL A 466 5.76 -29.18 -20.80
CA VAL A 466 6.99 -28.41 -20.52
C VAL A 466 6.73 -27.24 -19.57
N LEU A 467 5.57 -26.60 -19.67
CA LEU A 467 5.22 -25.43 -18.84
C LEU A 467 4.55 -25.79 -17.51
N ALA A 468 4.21 -27.07 -17.28
CA ALA A 468 3.55 -27.53 -16.07
C ALA A 468 4.26 -27.15 -14.75
N PRO A 469 5.61 -27.19 -14.63
CA PRO A 469 6.26 -26.88 -13.37
C PRO A 469 6.06 -25.42 -12.97
N TYR A 470 6.02 -24.50 -13.95
CA TYR A 470 5.92 -23.05 -13.71
C TYR A 470 4.52 -22.57 -13.28
N ARG A 471 3.51 -23.45 -13.27
CA ARG A 471 2.11 -23.09 -12.95
C ARG A 471 2.01 -22.47 -11.56
N VAL A 472 2.69 -23.06 -10.58
CA VAL A 472 2.61 -22.64 -9.17
C VAL A 472 3.27 -21.28 -9.00
N GLU A 473 4.42 -21.06 -9.61
CA GLU A 473 5.17 -19.80 -9.56
C GLU A 473 4.39 -18.68 -10.26
N VAL A 474 3.76 -18.96 -11.40
CA VAL A 474 2.92 -17.98 -12.10
C VAL A 474 1.72 -17.59 -11.24
N LEU A 475 1.03 -18.57 -10.63
CA LEU A 475 -0.07 -18.29 -9.71
C LEU A 475 0.41 -17.50 -8.48
N PHE A 476 1.56 -17.86 -7.92
CA PHE A 476 2.17 -17.15 -6.79
C PHE A 476 2.48 -15.68 -7.12
N VAL A 477 3.09 -15.43 -8.29
CA VAL A 477 3.35 -14.06 -8.77
C VAL A 477 2.03 -13.31 -8.92
N LEU A 478 1.03 -13.88 -9.60
CA LEU A 478 -0.27 -13.23 -9.77
C LEU A 478 -0.95 -12.94 -8.41
N CYS A 479 -0.91 -13.88 -7.46
CA CYS A 479 -1.41 -13.68 -6.10
C CYS A 479 -0.69 -12.53 -5.39
N THR A 480 0.63 -12.41 -5.57
CA THR A 480 1.42 -11.33 -4.97
C THR A 480 1.04 -9.97 -5.57
N LEU A 481 0.84 -9.92 -6.90
CA LEU A 481 0.39 -8.70 -7.60
C LEU A 481 -1.01 -8.28 -7.16
N LEU A 482 -1.93 -9.25 -7.04
CA LEU A 482 -3.33 -9.05 -6.65
C LEU A 482 -3.52 -8.74 -5.16
N ASN A 483 -2.50 -8.95 -4.32
CA ASN A 483 -2.49 -8.56 -2.91
C ASN A 483 -1.60 -7.33 -2.64
N GLY A 484 -0.92 -6.80 -3.65
CA GLY A 484 -0.03 -5.64 -3.52
C GLY A 484 -0.77 -4.30 -3.44
N LYS A 485 -0.01 -3.21 -3.23
CA LYS A 485 -0.57 -1.84 -3.18
C LYS A 485 -1.36 -1.43 -4.43
N ARG A 486 -0.98 -1.97 -5.60
CA ARG A 486 -1.61 -1.71 -6.92
C ARG A 486 -2.65 -2.75 -7.34
N LYS A 487 -3.19 -3.52 -6.39
CA LYS A 487 -4.11 -4.63 -6.70
C LYS A 487 -5.29 -4.24 -7.60
N VAL A 488 -5.85 -3.05 -7.45
CA VAL A 488 -7.00 -2.60 -8.26
C VAL A 488 -6.59 -2.46 -9.73
N ASP A 489 -5.48 -1.76 -9.99
CA ASP A 489 -4.90 -1.63 -11.33
C ASP A 489 -4.68 -3.02 -11.98
N PHE A 490 -4.11 -3.96 -11.22
CA PHE A 490 -3.87 -5.32 -11.72
C PHE A 490 -5.16 -6.11 -11.93
N GLN A 491 -6.16 -5.98 -11.04
CA GLN A 491 -7.44 -6.67 -11.16
C GLN A 491 -8.15 -6.25 -12.45
N GLU A 492 -8.26 -4.95 -12.72
CA GLU A 492 -8.86 -4.43 -13.95
C GLU A 492 -8.13 -4.94 -15.18
N ARG A 493 -6.79 -4.80 -15.21
CA ARG A 493 -5.99 -5.20 -16.37
C ARG A 493 -6.03 -6.70 -16.63
N LEU A 494 -5.90 -7.52 -15.59
CA LEU A 494 -5.93 -8.98 -15.73
C LEU A 494 -7.33 -9.48 -16.10
N ALA A 495 -8.38 -8.81 -15.61
CA ALA A 495 -9.76 -9.10 -16.01
C ALA A 495 -9.99 -8.82 -17.50
N GLU A 496 -9.57 -7.66 -18.00
CA GLU A 496 -9.61 -7.31 -19.43
C GLU A 496 -8.88 -8.35 -20.29
N MET A 497 -7.74 -8.83 -19.80
CA MET A 497 -6.95 -9.85 -20.50
C MET A 497 -7.56 -11.26 -20.44
N GLY A 498 -8.60 -11.46 -19.62
CA GLY A 498 -9.34 -12.72 -19.52
C GLY A 498 -8.84 -13.69 -18.45
N LEU A 499 -8.22 -13.20 -17.38
CA LEU A 499 -7.79 -14.03 -16.24
C LEU A 499 -8.97 -14.80 -15.64
N VAL A 500 -10.10 -14.14 -15.39
CA VAL A 500 -11.29 -14.76 -14.79
C VAL A 500 -11.79 -15.93 -15.65
N ARG A 501 -11.91 -15.73 -16.97
CA ARG A 501 -12.28 -16.80 -17.90
C ARG A 501 -11.30 -17.96 -17.83
N THR A 502 -10.00 -17.65 -17.79
CA THR A 502 -8.93 -18.65 -17.72
C THR A 502 -9.02 -19.48 -16.43
N LEU A 503 -9.19 -18.83 -15.27
CA LEU A 503 -9.34 -19.48 -13.98
C LEU A 503 -10.64 -20.29 -13.89
N ASN A 504 -11.73 -19.79 -14.47
CA ASN A 504 -13.01 -20.50 -14.52
C ASN A 504 -12.87 -21.83 -15.28
N THR A 505 -12.17 -21.82 -16.42
CA THR A 505 -11.85 -23.05 -17.17
C THR A 505 -10.90 -23.99 -16.40
N MET A 506 -9.91 -23.43 -15.68
CA MET A 506 -9.00 -24.24 -14.87
C MET A 506 -9.77 -24.93 -13.74
N PHE A 507 -10.68 -24.21 -13.08
CA PHE A 507 -11.49 -24.71 -11.99
C PHE A 507 -12.34 -25.91 -12.42
N ASP A 508 -12.95 -25.85 -13.61
CA ASP A 508 -13.78 -26.94 -14.16
C ASP A 508 -12.99 -28.22 -14.43
N LYS A 509 -11.69 -28.08 -14.73
CA LYS A 509 -10.80 -29.21 -15.07
C LYS A 509 -10.03 -29.75 -13.87
N PHE A 510 -10.06 -29.04 -12.75
CA PHE A 510 -9.33 -29.43 -11.55
C PHE A 510 -10.09 -30.51 -10.76
N GLN A 511 -9.36 -31.53 -10.30
CA GLN A 511 -9.92 -32.58 -9.44
C GLN A 511 -9.88 -32.18 -7.96
N TRP A 512 -11.04 -31.86 -7.41
CA TRP A 512 -11.21 -31.42 -6.02
C TRP A 512 -11.25 -32.54 -4.97
N THR A 513 -10.93 -33.80 -5.34
CA THR A 513 -11.09 -34.98 -4.47
C THR A 513 -9.77 -35.61 -4.00
N SER A 514 -8.61 -34.99 -4.24
CA SER A 514 -7.31 -35.55 -3.86
C SER A 514 -6.96 -35.32 -2.39
N THR A 515 -6.66 -36.40 -1.67
CA THR A 515 -6.20 -36.40 -0.28
C THR A 515 -4.66 -36.41 -0.24
N VAL A 516 -4.03 -35.24 -0.23
CA VAL A 516 -2.60 -35.10 0.14
C VAL A 516 -2.48 -33.95 1.11
N ALA A 517 -1.76 -34.13 2.23
CA ALA A 517 -1.57 -33.11 3.25
C ALA A 517 -0.44 -32.13 2.89
N PRO A 518 -0.66 -30.81 3.02
CA PRO A 518 0.44 -29.87 3.20
C PRO A 518 0.31 -29.06 4.50
N ALA A 519 1.47 -28.68 5.04
CA ALA A 519 1.63 -27.66 6.06
C ALA A 519 1.85 -26.29 5.40
N HIS A 520 1.26 -25.21 5.95
CA HIS A 520 1.81 -23.85 6.13
C HIS A 520 0.75 -22.73 6.21
N GLU A 521 1.21 -21.61 6.79
CA GLU A 521 0.51 -20.44 7.38
C GLU A 521 -0.21 -19.48 6.41
N PRO A 522 -1.19 -18.71 6.90
CA PRO A 522 -2.06 -17.86 6.08
C PRO A 522 -1.45 -16.50 5.70
N LEU A 523 -1.65 -16.08 4.45
CA LEU A 523 -1.50 -14.69 3.99
C LEU A 523 -2.88 -14.08 3.77
N HIS A 524 -3.27 -13.08 4.57
CA HIS A 524 -4.48 -12.28 4.36
C HIS A 524 -4.12 -10.84 3.96
N GLY A 525 -4.76 -10.32 2.92
CA GLY A 525 -4.73 -8.90 2.56
C GLY A 525 -6.10 -8.23 2.76
N PRO A 526 -6.17 -6.93 3.09
CA PRO A 526 -7.44 -6.20 3.16
C PRO A 526 -7.91 -5.82 1.74
N GLY A 527 -9.10 -6.26 1.33
CA GLY A 527 -9.67 -6.02 -0.01
C GLY A 527 -10.44 -4.70 -0.16
N ASP A 528 -10.44 -4.15 -1.39
CA ASP A 528 -11.29 -3.05 -1.86
C ASP A 528 -12.18 -3.56 -3.02
N ASN A 529 -13.35 -2.95 -3.22
CA ASN A 529 -14.60 -3.68 -3.49
C ASN A 529 -15.18 -3.65 -4.93
N SER A 530 -14.51 -3.10 -5.94
CA SER A 530 -15.09 -3.00 -7.30
C SER A 530 -14.93 -4.26 -8.17
N SER A 531 -13.87 -5.06 -7.97
CA SER A 531 -13.50 -6.14 -8.90
C SER A 531 -14.12 -7.51 -8.60
N LYS A 532 -14.71 -7.71 -7.42
CA LYS A 532 -15.17 -9.05 -6.99
C LYS A 532 -16.41 -9.55 -7.71
N LEU A 533 -17.23 -8.64 -8.27
CA LEU A 533 -18.39 -9.01 -9.09
C LEU A 533 -17.99 -9.73 -10.39
N LEU A 534 -16.73 -9.62 -10.81
CA LEU A 534 -16.20 -10.39 -11.94
C LEU A 534 -16.24 -11.91 -11.69
N LEU A 535 -16.36 -12.35 -10.43
CA LEU A 535 -16.49 -13.77 -10.09
C LEU A 535 -17.90 -14.32 -10.38
N LEU A 536 -18.87 -13.45 -10.64
CA LEU A 536 -20.24 -13.80 -10.99
C LEU A 536 -20.42 -13.84 -12.50
N SER A 537 -21.30 -14.72 -13.00
CA SER A 537 -21.77 -14.64 -14.38
C SER A 537 -22.80 -13.51 -14.56
N GLU A 538 -23.07 -13.10 -15.81
CA GLU A 538 -24.10 -12.09 -16.08
C GLU A 538 -25.47 -12.50 -15.53
N HIS A 539 -25.78 -13.80 -15.60
CA HIS A 539 -26.99 -14.38 -15.03
C HIS A 539 -27.03 -14.22 -13.50
N GLU A 540 -25.92 -14.47 -12.81
CA GLU A 540 -25.83 -14.34 -11.36
C GLU A 540 -25.88 -12.89 -10.89
N VAL A 541 -25.32 -11.95 -11.67
CA VAL A 541 -25.43 -10.51 -11.39
C VAL A 541 -26.91 -10.07 -11.48
N GLN A 542 -27.68 -10.59 -12.43
CA GLN A 542 -29.12 -10.35 -12.50
C GLN A 542 -29.82 -10.91 -11.25
N LEU A 543 -29.56 -12.17 -10.88
CA LEU A 543 -30.15 -12.80 -9.69
C LEU A 543 -29.81 -12.06 -8.38
N MET A 544 -28.61 -11.50 -8.28
CA MET A 544 -28.16 -10.68 -7.15
C MET A 544 -28.93 -9.36 -7.09
N ASN A 545 -29.16 -8.71 -8.23
CA ASN A 545 -29.85 -7.42 -8.30
C ASN A 545 -31.37 -7.55 -8.15
N ASP A 546 -31.95 -8.68 -8.52
CA ASP A 546 -33.39 -8.95 -8.39
C ASP A 546 -33.86 -9.00 -6.93
N GLY A 547 -32.95 -9.19 -5.97
CA GLY A 547 -33.24 -9.07 -4.53
C GLY A 547 -34.29 -10.03 -3.97
N GLY A 548 -34.72 -11.03 -4.76
CA GLY A 548 -35.75 -11.99 -4.37
C GLY A 548 -35.30 -12.94 -3.25
N THR A 549 -36.24 -13.70 -2.69
CA THR A 549 -35.98 -14.71 -1.65
C THR A 549 -35.77 -16.12 -2.23
N THR A 550 -35.82 -16.28 -3.56
CA THR A 550 -35.71 -17.58 -4.22
C THR A 550 -34.33 -18.19 -4.01
N PRO A 551 -34.22 -19.47 -3.62
CA PRO A 551 -32.93 -20.14 -3.49
C PRO A 551 -32.16 -20.12 -4.82
N ILE A 552 -30.85 -19.92 -4.75
CA ILE A 552 -29.97 -19.94 -5.92
C ILE A 552 -29.63 -21.38 -6.25
N ASN A 553 -29.90 -21.77 -7.50
CA ASN A 553 -29.56 -23.09 -8.00
C ASN A 553 -28.08 -23.18 -8.38
N LEU A 554 -27.29 -23.90 -7.58
CA LEU A 554 -25.87 -24.14 -7.86
C LEU A 554 -25.63 -25.16 -8.99
N GLU A 555 -26.66 -25.77 -9.57
CA GLU A 555 -26.55 -26.66 -10.73
C GLU A 555 -26.75 -25.94 -12.08
N HIS A 556 -26.93 -24.62 -12.08
CA HIS A 556 -27.10 -23.86 -13.31
C HIS A 556 -25.84 -23.98 -14.21
N PRO A 557 -25.98 -24.25 -15.53
CA PRO A 557 -24.84 -24.41 -16.43
C PRO A 557 -23.97 -23.14 -16.53
N ASP A 558 -24.61 -21.97 -16.49
CA ASP A 558 -23.92 -20.67 -16.59
C ASP A 558 -23.52 -20.08 -15.23
N LYS A 559 -23.24 -20.93 -14.24
CA LYS A 559 -22.76 -20.47 -12.93
C LYS A 559 -21.33 -19.91 -13.02
N GLY A 560 -21.10 -18.78 -12.35
CA GLY A 560 -19.83 -18.09 -12.24
C GLY A 560 -18.88 -18.77 -11.27
N LEU A 561 -17.65 -18.25 -11.20
CA LEU A 561 -16.57 -18.83 -10.41
C LEU A 561 -16.92 -18.87 -8.91
N LEU A 562 -17.64 -17.87 -8.38
CA LEU A 562 -18.06 -17.88 -6.97
C LEU A 562 -18.99 -19.06 -6.66
N CYS A 563 -20.05 -19.25 -7.45
CA CYS A 563 -20.98 -20.37 -7.24
C CYS A 563 -20.33 -21.73 -7.47
N LYS A 564 -19.32 -21.84 -8.36
CA LYS A 564 -18.50 -23.05 -8.48
C LYS A 564 -17.66 -23.33 -7.24
N ILE A 565 -17.05 -22.30 -6.65
CA ILE A 565 -16.31 -22.40 -5.37
C ILE A 565 -17.25 -22.84 -4.24
N ILE A 566 -18.43 -22.22 -4.12
CA ILE A 566 -19.44 -22.58 -3.12
C ILE A 566 -19.88 -24.03 -3.32
N HIS A 567 -20.19 -24.42 -4.55
CA HIS A 567 -20.59 -25.79 -4.87
C HIS A 567 -19.49 -26.81 -4.52
N ALA A 568 -18.23 -26.50 -4.83
CA ALA A 568 -17.10 -27.35 -4.46
C ALA A 568 -16.95 -27.45 -2.93
N LEU A 569 -17.06 -26.33 -2.20
CA LEU A 569 -16.94 -26.26 -0.74
C LEU A 569 -17.96 -27.15 -0.03
N ILE A 570 -19.22 -27.09 -0.45
CA ILE A 570 -20.32 -27.87 0.15
C ILE A 570 -20.07 -29.38 -0.01
N ASN A 571 -19.49 -29.77 -1.13
CA ASN A 571 -19.20 -31.17 -1.46
C ASN A 571 -17.86 -31.68 -0.88
N GLN A 572 -17.05 -30.82 -0.24
CA GLN A 572 -15.80 -31.26 0.37
C GLN A 572 -16.04 -32.03 1.68
N PRO A 573 -15.37 -33.18 1.89
CA PRO A 573 -15.40 -33.85 3.18
C PRO A 573 -14.69 -33.00 4.26
N VAL A 574 -14.99 -33.29 5.53
CA VAL A 574 -14.50 -32.50 6.69
C VAL A 574 -12.97 -32.56 6.85
N ASP A 575 -12.33 -33.62 6.38
CA ASP A 575 -10.89 -33.84 6.39
C ASP A 575 -10.19 -33.34 5.10
N SER A 576 -10.94 -32.72 4.18
CA SER A 576 -10.37 -32.19 2.94
C SER A 576 -9.48 -30.98 3.20
N ILE A 577 -8.27 -31.04 2.65
CA ILE A 577 -7.32 -29.92 2.61
C ILE A 577 -7.86 -28.71 1.85
N TYR A 578 -8.82 -28.89 0.94
CA TYR A 578 -9.39 -27.80 0.13
C TYR A 578 -10.44 -26.99 0.87
N ARG A 579 -11.03 -27.54 1.95
CA ARG A 579 -12.16 -26.92 2.66
C ARG A 579 -11.80 -25.53 3.17
N PHE A 580 -10.65 -25.39 3.81
CA PHE A 580 -10.15 -24.10 4.31
C PHE A 580 -9.96 -23.07 3.20
N TRP A 581 -9.32 -23.46 2.09
CA TRP A 581 -9.02 -22.56 0.98
C TRP A 581 -10.30 -22.11 0.23
N LEU A 582 -11.23 -23.04 0.00
CA LEU A 582 -12.51 -22.72 -0.63
C LEU A 582 -13.35 -21.82 0.27
N ALA A 583 -13.39 -22.07 1.59
CA ALA A 583 -14.05 -21.21 2.56
C ALA A 583 -13.41 -19.80 2.57
N SER A 584 -12.08 -19.72 2.57
CA SER A 584 -11.35 -18.44 2.53
C SER A 584 -11.67 -17.61 1.27
N CYS A 585 -11.88 -18.26 0.12
CA CYS A 585 -12.30 -17.57 -1.11
C CYS A 585 -13.70 -16.95 -0.98
N VAL A 586 -14.66 -17.68 -0.39
CA VAL A 586 -16.02 -17.16 -0.16
C VAL A 586 -16.02 -16.06 0.90
N GLU A 587 -15.25 -16.23 1.97
CA GLU A 587 -15.07 -15.23 3.02
C GLU A 587 -14.48 -13.95 2.43
N ALA A 588 -13.44 -14.05 1.59
CA ALA A 588 -12.83 -12.91 0.93
C ALA A 588 -13.80 -12.14 0.03
N PHE A 589 -14.77 -12.83 -0.61
CA PHE A 589 -15.86 -12.18 -1.35
C PHE A 589 -16.83 -11.43 -0.43
N LEU A 590 -17.18 -12.04 0.71
CA LEU A 590 -18.10 -11.50 1.70
C LEU A 590 -17.51 -10.33 2.53
N ARG A 591 -16.19 -10.26 2.66
CA ARG A 591 -15.52 -9.14 3.34
C ARG A 591 -15.93 -7.81 2.71
N ARG A 592 -16.51 -6.93 3.54
CA ARG A 592 -17.05 -5.62 3.14
C ARG A 592 -18.13 -5.73 2.04
N ALA A 593 -18.85 -6.83 1.95
CA ALA A 593 -19.89 -7.01 0.95
C ALA A 593 -21.09 -6.05 1.12
N ALA A 594 -21.65 -5.65 -0.01
CA ALA A 594 -22.92 -4.93 -0.04
C ALA A 594 -24.06 -5.86 0.39
N PRO A 595 -25.19 -5.33 0.91
CA PRO A 595 -26.28 -6.16 1.43
C PRO A 595 -26.86 -7.15 0.39
N ASN A 596 -26.93 -6.77 -0.88
CA ASN A 596 -27.38 -7.63 -1.96
C ASN A 596 -26.39 -8.76 -2.28
N GLU A 597 -25.08 -8.50 -2.17
CA GLU A 597 -24.03 -9.53 -2.35
C GLU A 597 -24.07 -10.56 -1.21
N GLN A 598 -24.22 -10.11 0.04
CA GLN A 598 -24.43 -11.00 1.19
C GLN A 598 -25.70 -11.84 1.02
N LEU A 599 -26.80 -11.20 0.59
CA LEU A 599 -28.07 -11.87 0.33
C LEU A 599 -27.96 -12.91 -0.78
N PHE A 600 -27.22 -12.61 -1.86
CA PHE A 600 -26.94 -13.57 -2.91
C PHE A 600 -26.24 -14.81 -2.33
N VAL A 601 -25.14 -14.67 -1.59
CA VAL A 601 -24.46 -15.84 -1.00
C VAL A 601 -25.36 -16.60 -0.02
N ALA A 602 -26.14 -15.89 0.81
CA ALA A 602 -27.07 -16.50 1.77
C ALA A 602 -28.21 -17.29 1.13
N ARG A 603 -28.62 -16.94 -0.10
CA ARG A 603 -29.63 -17.67 -0.87
C ARG A 603 -29.09 -18.96 -1.52
N THR A 604 -27.77 -19.18 -1.50
CA THR A 604 -27.21 -20.45 -1.94
C THR A 604 -27.39 -21.53 -0.85
N PRO A 605 -27.32 -22.82 -1.21
CA PRO A 605 -27.30 -23.92 -0.23
C PRO A 605 -26.18 -23.87 0.82
N LEU A 606 -25.22 -22.94 0.69
CA LEU A 606 -24.12 -22.78 1.65
C LEU A 606 -24.62 -22.48 3.06
N LEU A 607 -25.60 -21.57 3.20
CA LEU A 607 -26.13 -21.20 4.52
C LEU A 607 -26.69 -22.43 5.26
N GLN A 608 -27.49 -23.23 4.56
CA GLN A 608 -28.03 -24.49 5.09
C GLN A 608 -26.91 -25.49 5.42
N ALA A 609 -25.90 -25.60 4.56
CA ALA A 609 -24.77 -26.51 4.77
C ALA A 609 -23.97 -26.14 6.03
N LEU A 610 -23.69 -24.86 6.25
CA LEU A 610 -22.97 -24.35 7.44
C LEU A 610 -23.77 -24.60 8.72
N ILE A 611 -25.08 -24.33 8.71
CA ILE A 611 -25.98 -24.64 9.84
C ILE A 611 -25.96 -26.15 10.14
N THR A 612 -26.08 -26.97 9.10
CA THR A 612 -26.10 -28.42 9.24
C THR A 612 -24.77 -28.95 9.77
N GLU A 613 -23.63 -28.39 9.32
CA GLU A 613 -22.30 -28.73 9.82
C GLU A 613 -22.14 -28.42 11.31
N ILE A 614 -22.55 -27.23 11.74
CA ILE A 614 -22.44 -26.80 13.15
C ILE A 614 -23.35 -27.67 14.04
N LEU A 615 -24.58 -27.94 13.61
CA LEU A 615 -25.52 -28.78 14.36
C LEU A 615 -25.09 -30.25 14.40
N SER A 616 -24.62 -30.80 13.27
CA SER A 616 -24.18 -32.20 13.18
C SER A 616 -22.84 -32.45 13.85
N GLY A 617 -22.00 -31.42 13.99
CA GLY A 617 -20.71 -31.55 14.63
C GLY A 617 -20.77 -31.70 16.15
N GLY A 618 -21.89 -31.31 16.78
CA GLY A 618 -22.12 -31.44 18.22
C GLY A 618 -21.23 -30.52 19.07
N ALA A 619 -21.41 -30.60 20.39
CA ALA A 619 -20.73 -29.75 21.38
C ALA A 619 -19.20 -29.92 21.43
N TYR A 620 -18.66 -31.08 21.03
CA TYR A 620 -17.27 -31.44 21.23
C TYR A 620 -16.58 -31.85 19.92
N ARG A 621 -15.97 -30.87 19.24
CA ARG A 621 -14.97 -31.12 18.20
C ARG A 621 -13.62 -30.51 18.61
N SER A 622 -12.57 -30.90 17.90
CA SER A 622 -11.23 -30.31 18.11
C SER A 622 -11.28 -28.80 17.87
N GLN A 623 -10.50 -28.04 18.65
CA GLN A 623 -10.36 -26.60 18.52
C GLN A 623 -10.03 -26.19 17.07
N GLY A 624 -10.68 -25.15 16.54
CA GLY A 624 -10.54 -24.69 15.17
C GLY A 624 -11.42 -25.42 14.14
N SER A 625 -12.18 -26.43 14.54
CA SER A 625 -13.01 -27.23 13.62
C SER A 625 -14.21 -26.48 13.05
N PHE A 626 -14.73 -25.47 13.77
CA PHE A 626 -15.88 -24.67 13.30
C PHE A 626 -15.50 -23.26 12.90
N GLN A 627 -14.24 -22.86 13.06
CA GLN A 627 -13.82 -21.48 12.87
C GLN A 627 -14.20 -20.94 11.49
N SER A 628 -13.87 -21.67 10.41
CA SER A 628 -14.24 -21.26 9.05
C SER A 628 -15.76 -21.18 8.82
N ALA A 629 -16.55 -22.04 9.49
CA ALA A 629 -18.00 -22.02 9.37
C ALA A 629 -18.62 -20.80 10.09
N PHE A 630 -18.14 -20.48 11.29
CA PHE A 630 -18.57 -19.30 12.03
C PHE A 630 -18.11 -18.00 11.38
N ASP A 631 -16.90 -17.95 10.82
CA ASP A 631 -16.39 -16.79 10.09
C ASP A 631 -17.27 -16.48 8.85
N LEU A 632 -17.59 -17.51 8.05
CA LEU A 632 -18.49 -17.37 6.90
C LEU A 632 -19.91 -16.95 7.31
N LEU A 633 -20.48 -17.58 8.34
CA LEU A 633 -21.81 -17.20 8.85
C LEU A 633 -21.81 -15.76 9.34
N GLY A 634 -20.77 -15.34 10.06
CA GLY A 634 -20.59 -13.98 10.56
C GLY A 634 -20.59 -12.98 9.41
N GLU A 635 -19.70 -13.13 8.43
CA GLU A 635 -19.60 -12.19 7.30
C GLU A 635 -20.86 -12.17 6.41
N MET A 636 -21.57 -13.29 6.30
CA MET A 636 -22.81 -13.41 5.52
C MET A 636 -24.01 -12.71 6.19
N THR A 637 -24.08 -12.72 7.52
CA THR A 637 -25.24 -12.23 8.28
C THR A 637 -25.04 -10.84 8.88
N LYS A 638 -23.78 -10.41 9.03
CA LYS A 638 -23.42 -9.13 9.66
C LYS A 638 -24.11 -7.94 9.02
N GLY A 639 -24.89 -7.24 9.83
CA GLY A 639 -25.50 -5.95 9.51
C GLY A 639 -26.58 -6.01 8.43
N ASN A 640 -27.08 -7.21 8.11
CA ASN A 640 -28.05 -7.45 7.05
C ASN A 640 -29.24 -8.26 7.57
N TRP A 641 -30.40 -7.61 7.64
CA TRP A 641 -31.59 -8.19 8.25
C TRP A 641 -32.19 -9.32 7.41
N GLN A 642 -32.09 -9.24 6.08
CA GLN A 642 -32.67 -10.25 5.18
C GLN A 642 -31.92 -11.58 5.30
N THR A 643 -30.60 -11.54 5.41
CA THR A 643 -29.79 -12.75 5.60
C THR A 643 -29.96 -13.33 6.99
N LEU A 644 -30.17 -12.49 8.01
CA LEU A 644 -30.55 -12.94 9.36
C LEU A 644 -31.91 -13.63 9.39
N GLN A 645 -32.90 -13.09 8.66
CA GLN A 645 -34.22 -13.71 8.56
C GLN A 645 -34.13 -15.07 7.85
N LEU A 646 -33.35 -15.18 6.76
CA LEU A 646 -33.09 -16.46 6.10
C LEU A 646 -32.39 -17.44 7.07
N PHE A 647 -31.35 -17.01 7.79
CA PHE A 647 -30.66 -17.84 8.77
C PHE A 647 -31.60 -18.37 9.85
N HIS A 648 -32.45 -17.49 10.42
CA HIS A 648 -33.41 -17.88 11.44
C HIS A 648 -34.48 -18.83 10.89
N GLY A 649 -35.02 -18.53 9.70
CA GLY A 649 -36.07 -19.33 9.07
C GLY A 649 -35.64 -20.77 8.71
N LEU A 650 -34.34 -21.06 8.68
CA LEU A 650 -33.80 -22.41 8.49
C LEU A 650 -33.71 -23.24 9.79
N LEU A 651 -33.98 -22.63 10.95
CA LEU A 651 -33.83 -23.26 12.26
C LEU A 651 -35.19 -23.35 12.98
N SER A 652 -35.58 -24.56 13.37
CA SER A 652 -36.64 -24.72 14.38
C SER A 652 -36.16 -24.26 15.77
N ASN A 653 -37.08 -24.04 16.70
CA ASN A 653 -36.74 -23.55 18.05
C ASN A 653 -35.72 -24.45 18.76
N THR A 654 -35.85 -25.77 18.61
CA THR A 654 -34.94 -26.75 19.22
C THR A 654 -33.57 -26.74 18.53
N GLN A 655 -33.54 -26.61 17.21
CA GLN A 655 -32.29 -26.49 16.46
C GLN A 655 -31.57 -25.17 16.76
N PHE A 656 -32.29 -24.07 16.92
CA PHE A 656 -31.70 -22.79 17.33
C PHE A 656 -31.07 -22.89 18.72
N ALA A 657 -31.77 -23.49 19.70
CA ALA A 657 -31.22 -23.70 21.03
C ALA A 657 -29.94 -24.57 21.00
N ALA A 658 -29.95 -25.67 20.24
CA ALA A 658 -28.78 -26.52 20.05
C ALA A 658 -27.63 -25.78 19.33
N PHE A 659 -27.94 -24.96 18.32
CA PHE A 659 -26.97 -24.11 17.64
C PHE A 659 -26.28 -23.16 18.62
N MET A 660 -27.05 -22.51 19.49
CA MET A 660 -26.51 -21.58 20.49
C MET A 660 -25.67 -22.30 21.55
N GLU A 661 -26.04 -23.52 21.93
CA GLU A 661 -25.22 -24.36 22.80
C GLU A 661 -23.83 -24.62 22.16
N VAL A 662 -23.79 -24.96 20.86
CA VAL A 662 -22.51 -25.12 20.14
C VAL A 662 -21.70 -23.82 20.10
N VAL A 663 -22.35 -22.67 19.87
CA VAL A 663 -21.70 -21.34 19.89
C VAL A 663 -21.04 -21.08 21.25
N ILE A 664 -21.75 -21.33 22.36
CA ILE A 664 -21.27 -21.10 23.73
C ILE A 664 -20.15 -22.08 24.11
N LEU A 665 -20.22 -23.33 23.67
CA LEU A 665 -19.18 -24.32 23.98
C LEU A 665 -17.92 -24.13 23.14
N ASN A 666 -18.00 -23.38 22.03
CA ASN A 666 -16.89 -23.13 21.11
C ASN A 666 -16.59 -21.63 20.95
N LEU A 667 -16.52 -20.87 22.06
CA LEU A 667 -16.33 -19.40 22.03
C LEU A 667 -15.11 -18.92 21.25
N VAL A 668 -14.04 -19.71 21.20
CA VAL A 668 -12.85 -19.36 20.42
C VAL A 668 -13.17 -19.37 18.93
N ASP A 669 -13.81 -20.43 18.44
CA ASP A 669 -14.17 -20.58 17.02
C ASP A 669 -15.33 -19.63 16.65
N SER A 670 -16.29 -19.41 17.55
CA SER A 670 -17.50 -18.61 17.30
C SER A 670 -17.33 -17.10 17.49
N ASN A 671 -16.11 -16.64 17.83
CA ASN A 671 -15.85 -15.27 18.22
C ASN A 671 -16.23 -14.23 17.14
N VAL A 672 -16.03 -14.53 15.85
CA VAL A 672 -16.34 -13.62 14.74
C VAL A 672 -17.84 -13.53 14.52
N PHE A 673 -18.53 -14.67 14.61
CA PHE A 673 -19.97 -14.76 14.52
C PHE A 673 -20.65 -13.97 15.65
N ILE A 674 -20.25 -14.17 16.90
CA ILE A 674 -20.81 -13.46 18.06
C ILE A 674 -20.66 -11.94 17.92
N ARG A 675 -19.45 -11.45 17.58
CA ARG A 675 -19.23 -10.02 17.35
C ARG A 675 -20.08 -9.48 16.21
N SER A 676 -20.24 -10.25 15.14
CA SER A 676 -21.09 -9.89 14.01
C SER A 676 -22.54 -9.74 14.43
N MET A 677 -23.07 -10.63 15.27
CA MET A 677 -24.44 -10.57 15.78
C MET A 677 -24.65 -9.37 16.71
N LEU A 678 -23.73 -9.12 17.64
CA LEU A 678 -23.79 -7.98 18.56
C LEU A 678 -23.81 -6.64 17.81
N LEU A 679 -22.87 -6.46 16.87
CA LEU A 679 -22.81 -5.24 16.04
C LEU A 679 -24.06 -5.05 15.18
N SER A 680 -24.64 -6.16 14.69
CA SER A 680 -25.89 -6.13 13.92
C SER A 680 -27.05 -5.66 14.78
N SER A 681 -27.20 -6.23 15.99
CA SER A 681 -28.24 -5.83 16.95
C SER A 681 -28.16 -4.35 17.30
N GLU A 682 -26.96 -3.85 17.62
CA GLU A 682 -26.76 -2.42 17.92
C GLU A 682 -27.11 -1.51 16.71
N LYS A 683 -26.71 -1.92 15.51
CA LYS A 683 -27.03 -1.19 14.26
C LYS A 683 -28.54 -1.06 14.07
N PHE A 684 -29.28 -2.16 14.25
CA PHE A 684 -30.74 -2.16 14.06
C PHE A 684 -31.49 -1.43 15.16
N ALA A 685 -31.00 -1.49 16.41
CA ALA A 685 -31.57 -0.70 17.50
C ALA A 685 -31.50 0.82 17.25
N LYS A 686 -30.44 1.29 16.55
CA LYS A 686 -30.27 2.72 16.18
C LYS A 686 -31.08 3.15 14.96
N GLN A 687 -31.42 2.22 14.07
CA GLN A 687 -32.17 2.47 12.83
C GLN A 687 -33.27 1.42 12.65
N PRO A 688 -34.31 1.46 13.50
CA PRO A 688 -35.34 0.44 13.46
C PRO A 688 -36.19 0.57 12.19
N MET A 689 -36.27 -0.52 11.43
CA MET A 689 -37.20 -0.73 10.33
C MET A 689 -38.25 -1.79 10.74
N VAL A 690 -39.40 -1.82 10.07
CA VAL A 690 -40.39 -2.90 10.28
C VAL A 690 -39.71 -4.25 10.01
N GLY A 691 -39.75 -5.17 10.98
CA GLY A 691 -39.04 -6.47 10.92
C GLY A 691 -37.60 -6.47 11.47
N THR A 692 -37.19 -5.40 12.17
CA THR A 692 -35.90 -5.36 12.91
C THR A 692 -36.10 -5.52 14.42
N PHE A 693 -35.01 -5.81 15.14
CA PHE A 693 -35.01 -6.08 16.59
C PHE A 693 -35.87 -5.08 17.39
N GLY A 694 -36.91 -5.59 18.07
CA GLY A 694 -37.69 -4.84 19.06
C GLY A 694 -38.82 -3.94 18.53
N LEU A 695 -39.14 -3.94 17.23
CA LEU A 695 -40.26 -3.13 16.69
C LEU A 695 -41.21 -3.96 15.80
N ALA A 696 -42.30 -4.40 16.45
CA ALA A 696 -43.55 -5.01 15.98
C ALA A 696 -43.59 -6.55 15.79
N ASP A 697 -44.47 -7.20 16.57
CA ASP A 697 -45.14 -8.53 16.47
C ASP A 697 -44.49 -9.66 15.65
N ASP A 698 -43.16 -9.73 15.56
CA ASP A 698 -42.44 -10.81 14.90
C ASP A 698 -41.74 -11.70 15.95
N TYR A 699 -42.45 -12.75 16.39
CA TYR A 699 -42.01 -13.77 17.38
C TYR A 699 -40.66 -14.45 17.02
N GLU A 700 -40.16 -14.25 15.81
CA GLU A 700 -38.93 -14.85 15.28
C GLU A 700 -37.67 -14.07 15.69
N MET A 701 -37.69 -12.74 15.72
CA MET A 701 -36.52 -11.90 16.03
C MET A 701 -36.32 -11.63 17.53
N ASP A 702 -37.38 -11.74 18.33
CA ASP A 702 -37.32 -11.64 19.80
C ASP A 702 -36.37 -12.69 20.41
N ARG A 703 -36.24 -13.87 19.79
CA ARG A 703 -35.38 -14.97 20.26
C ARG A 703 -33.89 -14.67 20.11
N MET A 704 -33.51 -14.02 19.02
CA MET A 704 -32.13 -13.57 18.81
C MET A 704 -31.82 -12.39 19.74
N SER A 705 -32.80 -11.51 19.98
CA SER A 705 -32.69 -10.45 20.98
C SER A 705 -32.52 -11.02 22.38
N GLU A 706 -33.35 -11.97 22.79
CA GLU A 706 -33.29 -12.66 24.08
C GLU A 706 -31.93 -13.36 24.27
N PHE A 707 -31.40 -14.06 23.26
CA PHE A 707 -30.07 -14.66 23.33
C PHE A 707 -28.96 -13.61 23.61
N LEU A 708 -28.93 -12.52 22.83
CA LEU A 708 -27.92 -11.46 22.98
C LEU A 708 -28.04 -10.75 24.33
N THR A 709 -29.25 -10.67 24.88
CA THR A 709 -29.52 -9.97 26.15
C THR A 709 -29.27 -10.86 27.38
N VAL A 710 -29.48 -12.18 27.27
CA VAL A 710 -29.39 -13.14 28.38
C VAL A 710 -28.00 -13.76 28.54
N ASN A 711 -27.28 -14.04 27.44
CA ASN A 711 -26.04 -14.85 27.48
C ASN A 711 -24.74 -14.06 27.28
N LEU A 712 -24.83 -12.80 26.88
CA LEU A 712 -23.67 -11.92 26.66
C LEU A 712 -23.86 -10.64 27.49
N PRO A 713 -23.56 -10.65 28.80
CA PRO A 713 -23.60 -9.44 29.59
C PRO A 713 -22.57 -8.45 29.00
N LEU A 714 -23.06 -7.25 28.67
CA LEU A 714 -22.26 -6.10 28.21
C LEU A 714 -21.08 -5.79 29.14
#